data_AF-A0A1L8WAD6-F1
#
_entry.id   AF-A0A1L8WAD6-F1
#
_cell.length_a   1.000
_cell.length_b   1.000
_cell.length_c   1.000
_cell.angle_alpha   90.00
_cell.angle_beta   90.00
_cell.angle_gamma   90.00
#
_symmetry.space_group_name_H-M   'P 1'
#
loop_
_entity.id
_entity.type
_entity.pdbx_description
1 polymer ?
#
loop_
_entity_poly.entity_id
_entity_poly.type
_entity_poly.pdbx_seq_one_letter_code
_entity_poly.pdbx_strand_id
1 'polypeptide(L)'
;MARQGDKGITVTVKPFLNGLQMDTSGGTFTLKGTTPSNRYVDSVATSVTSEEVTFSLDGTFMSEAGYYKHCYVEYRKDDQILTTQDIIFFSLGVSDISQGQADEYVSQLEELIRKYNETFDAFMAEIKGRVDSLNQQITDLTGQAKTLQDKLDALKEEISKLGNLQVMYSNSIDFGGYDYSGNPNLLRKITSDYFITKDNVVITNENKGIKLTFRKTGFGCETDNITQIKPKKTYTLSAKITINDDFVGDPSKIRLTYRKFPGGNILLRINLADVLVGESKIFSVTGSVQNMDQVERTYLRLDSSSQIVDGSINIEYIKLEESSIATPYQPNLIDYPYYIGKNKLGENIADTRIKFPIKTNNYLIYDGIMLKDLIVGQTYTITIKGTKPPTQKFSVYNSGTYLYGNAELVEGLTDVWTLTFTPEQVLNEEPNKLCIYQIPKVTSGMCTLDWLKIEKGKKRTPNIKEYKYRGISIRDSNNPKNYVWDLAPKYVEENLATDDKLNQITNNANKYTDNKVADTNTNITKIADSLTNKIDTNKIIAEKYTDDKFLESKYYASRNNRSIKGSNNNQFTMIGRLPDWAIPSHKQYNSCMIRTKNGMENASFDIQGRKPSANTDIGTITIGLGWRNRTSWASGYCVYRVD
;
A
#
# COMPACT_ATOMS: atom_id res chain seq x y z
N MET A 1 75.44 -25.71 -42.00
CA MET A 1 76.07 -26.41 -43.13
C MET A 1 77.47 -26.79 -42.70
N ALA A 2 77.87 -28.04 -42.89
CA ALA A 2 79.20 -28.58 -42.53
C ALA A 2 79.61 -29.65 -43.55
N ARG A 3 80.87 -30.10 -43.57
CA ARG A 3 81.36 -31.15 -44.48
C ARG A 3 81.56 -32.48 -43.77
N GLN A 4 81.34 -33.58 -44.49
CA GLN A 4 81.59 -34.94 -44.07
C GLN A 4 83.04 -35.06 -43.61
N GLY A 5 83.24 -35.61 -42.40
CA GLY A 5 84.56 -35.73 -41.78
C GLY A 5 85.07 -34.47 -41.08
N ASP A 6 84.37 -33.33 -41.13
CA ASP A 6 84.71 -32.17 -40.31
C ASP A 6 84.70 -32.56 -38.83
N LYS A 7 85.71 -32.10 -38.09
CA LYS A 7 85.84 -32.30 -36.64
C LYS A 7 85.68 -30.96 -35.92
N GLY A 8 85.00 -30.98 -34.77
CA GLY A 8 84.88 -29.81 -33.91
C GLY A 8 83.81 -28.80 -34.33
N ILE A 9 82.84 -29.21 -35.17
CA ILE A 9 81.69 -28.36 -35.52
C ILE A 9 80.74 -28.29 -34.34
N THR A 10 80.24 -27.10 -34.03
CA THR A 10 79.23 -26.88 -32.99
C THR A 10 77.99 -26.18 -33.55
N VAL A 11 76.81 -26.55 -33.06
CA VAL A 11 75.53 -25.90 -33.38
C VAL A 11 74.94 -25.32 -32.11
N THR A 12 74.64 -24.03 -32.11
CA THR A 12 74.00 -23.32 -31.00
C THR A 12 72.58 -22.94 -31.37
N VAL A 13 71.61 -23.23 -30.49
CA VAL A 13 70.19 -22.88 -30.66
C VAL A 13 69.68 -22.07 -29.47
N LYS A 14 68.66 -21.23 -29.71
CA LYS A 14 67.95 -20.47 -28.67
C LYS A 14 66.55 -21.04 -28.49
N PRO A 15 66.24 -21.69 -27.37
CA PRO A 15 64.94 -22.33 -27.19
C PRO A 15 63.87 -21.31 -26.79
N PHE A 16 62.75 -21.29 -27.53
CA PHE A 16 61.56 -20.52 -27.22
C PHE A 16 60.35 -21.44 -27.15
N LEU A 17 59.48 -21.21 -26.17
CA LEU A 17 58.18 -21.89 -26.04
C LEU A 17 57.07 -20.83 -26.11
N ASN A 18 56.18 -20.93 -27.11
CA ASN A 18 55.11 -19.97 -27.38
C ASN A 18 55.58 -18.51 -27.52
N GLY A 19 56.78 -18.29 -28.08
CA GLY A 19 57.35 -16.96 -28.30
C GLY A 19 58.05 -16.34 -27.09
N LEU A 20 58.12 -17.06 -25.95
CA LEU A 20 58.86 -16.66 -24.76
C LEU A 20 60.11 -17.53 -24.58
N GLN A 21 61.17 -16.97 -23.98
CA GLN A 21 62.42 -17.69 -23.72
C GLN A 21 62.14 -18.89 -22.80
N MET A 22 62.58 -20.08 -23.23
CA MET A 22 62.32 -21.33 -22.51
C MET A 22 63.27 -21.47 -21.31
N ASP A 23 62.75 -21.96 -20.17
CA ASP A 23 63.58 -22.37 -19.05
C ASP A 23 64.33 -23.67 -19.39
N THR A 24 65.65 -23.57 -19.50
CA THR A 24 66.54 -24.67 -19.87
C THR A 24 67.09 -25.44 -18.65
N SER A 25 66.80 -24.97 -17.43
CA SER A 25 67.40 -25.52 -16.21
C SER A 25 66.93 -26.94 -15.90
N GLY A 26 67.88 -27.82 -15.59
CA GLY A 26 67.63 -29.19 -15.12
C GLY A 26 67.08 -30.17 -16.17
N GLY A 27 66.96 -29.78 -17.43
CA GLY A 27 66.57 -30.67 -18.52
C GLY A 27 67.73 -31.05 -19.44
N THR A 28 67.59 -32.18 -20.13
CA THR A 28 68.56 -32.66 -21.12
C THR A 28 68.09 -32.33 -22.52
N PHE A 29 68.94 -31.68 -23.30
CA PHE A 29 68.70 -31.43 -24.72
C PHE A 29 69.49 -32.43 -25.56
N THR A 30 68.83 -33.04 -26.55
CA THR A 30 69.47 -33.95 -27.50
C THR A 30 69.05 -33.56 -28.91
N LEU A 31 70.04 -33.22 -29.74
CA LEU A 31 69.85 -33.06 -31.16
C LEU A 31 69.78 -34.46 -31.78
N LYS A 32 68.66 -34.77 -32.42
CA LYS A 32 68.41 -36.06 -33.06
C LYS A 32 68.28 -35.87 -34.55
N GLY A 33 68.56 -36.92 -35.30
CA GLY A 33 68.44 -36.92 -36.75
C GLY A 33 68.60 -38.31 -37.34
N THR A 34 68.35 -38.41 -38.63
CA THR A 34 68.62 -39.61 -39.41
C THR A 34 69.54 -39.26 -40.58
N THR A 35 70.66 -39.96 -40.72
CA THR A 35 71.58 -39.77 -41.84
C THR A 35 70.89 -40.06 -43.19
N PRO A 36 71.47 -39.61 -44.31
CA PRO A 36 70.94 -39.90 -45.65
C PRO A 36 70.75 -41.40 -45.93
N SER A 37 71.62 -42.27 -45.39
CA SER A 37 71.49 -43.74 -45.49
C SER A 37 70.47 -44.37 -44.53
N ASN A 38 69.66 -43.56 -43.85
CA ASN A 38 68.66 -43.94 -42.84
C ASN A 38 69.26 -44.47 -41.52
N ARG A 39 70.46 -44.04 -41.12
CA ARG A 39 71.01 -44.38 -39.80
C ARG A 39 70.61 -43.33 -38.77
N TYR A 40 70.19 -43.76 -37.59
CA TYR A 40 69.89 -42.82 -36.52
C TYR A 40 71.17 -42.21 -35.95
N VAL A 41 71.13 -40.91 -35.70
CA VAL A 41 72.21 -40.16 -35.06
C VAL A 41 71.63 -39.24 -33.98
N ASP A 42 72.32 -39.13 -32.87
CA ASP A 42 72.03 -38.19 -31.81
C ASP A 42 73.29 -37.53 -31.26
N SER A 43 73.12 -36.34 -30.70
CA SER A 43 74.15 -35.58 -30.01
C SER A 43 73.53 -34.88 -28.81
N VAL A 44 73.99 -35.22 -27.62
CA VAL A 44 73.58 -34.56 -26.38
C VAL A 44 74.27 -33.20 -26.30
N ALA A 45 73.54 -32.19 -25.82
CA ALA A 45 74.09 -30.84 -25.68
C ALA A 45 75.38 -30.83 -24.84
N THR A 46 76.42 -30.19 -25.36
CA THR A 46 77.71 -30.03 -24.69
C THR A 46 77.74 -28.80 -23.77
N SER A 47 76.83 -27.84 -23.98
CA SER A 47 76.62 -26.69 -23.10
C SER A 47 75.14 -26.28 -23.09
N VAL A 48 74.61 -25.98 -21.90
CA VAL A 48 73.23 -25.48 -21.71
C VAL A 48 73.30 -24.26 -20.81
N THR A 49 72.84 -23.12 -21.32
CA THR A 49 72.71 -21.86 -20.58
C THR A 49 71.24 -21.43 -20.58
N SER A 50 70.90 -20.37 -19.84
CA SER A 50 69.55 -19.81 -19.84
C SER A 50 69.12 -19.26 -21.21
N GLU A 51 70.07 -18.94 -22.11
CA GLU A 51 69.77 -18.34 -23.42
C GLU A 51 70.04 -19.27 -24.60
N GLU A 52 71.07 -20.12 -24.49
CA GLU A 52 71.62 -20.89 -25.59
C GLU A 52 71.92 -22.33 -25.18
N VAL A 53 71.67 -23.24 -26.13
CA VAL A 53 72.00 -24.67 -26.03
C VAL A 53 72.93 -25.02 -27.18
N THR A 54 74.10 -25.60 -26.87
CA THR A 54 75.14 -25.94 -27.84
C THR A 54 75.30 -27.45 -27.95
N PHE A 55 75.37 -27.94 -29.18
CA PHE A 55 75.64 -29.34 -29.54
C PHE A 55 76.96 -29.43 -30.29
N SER A 56 77.73 -30.50 -30.09
CA SER A 56 78.87 -30.82 -30.95
C SER A 56 78.45 -31.84 -32.00
N LEU A 57 78.80 -31.59 -33.26
CA LEU A 57 78.57 -32.49 -34.36
C LEU A 57 79.90 -33.13 -34.74
N ASP A 58 80.10 -34.37 -34.29
CA ASP A 58 81.28 -35.16 -34.59
C ASP A 58 80.92 -36.62 -34.92
N GLY A 59 81.95 -37.40 -35.29
CA GLY A 59 81.83 -38.84 -35.50
C GLY A 59 80.72 -39.23 -36.48
N THR A 60 79.75 -40.02 -36.00
CA THR A 60 78.63 -40.53 -36.79
C THR A 60 77.74 -39.42 -37.34
N PHE A 61 77.61 -38.27 -36.66
CA PHE A 61 76.80 -37.14 -37.12
C PHE A 61 77.42 -36.43 -38.35
N MET A 62 78.72 -36.59 -38.56
CA MET A 62 79.47 -36.05 -39.70
C MET A 62 79.99 -37.16 -40.63
N SER A 63 79.48 -38.39 -40.50
CA SER A 63 80.01 -39.56 -41.22
C SER A 63 79.51 -39.70 -42.65
N GLU A 64 78.41 -39.04 -43.00
CA GLU A 64 77.76 -39.12 -44.31
C GLU A 64 77.45 -37.74 -44.88
N ALA A 65 77.53 -37.63 -46.20
CA ALA A 65 77.11 -36.47 -46.97
C ALA A 65 75.64 -36.60 -47.42
N GLY A 66 74.90 -35.50 -47.38
CA GLY A 66 73.51 -35.39 -47.81
C GLY A 66 72.60 -34.73 -46.76
N TYR A 67 71.30 -34.68 -47.07
CA TYR A 67 70.26 -34.17 -46.16
C TYR A 67 69.96 -35.17 -45.06
N TYR A 68 70.06 -34.70 -43.82
CA TYR A 68 69.64 -35.49 -42.68
C TYR A 68 68.12 -35.32 -42.53
N LYS A 69 67.43 -36.45 -42.36
CA LYS A 69 65.98 -36.51 -42.26
C LYS A 69 65.58 -36.41 -40.79
N HIS A 70 64.45 -35.75 -40.52
CA HIS A 70 63.87 -35.61 -39.18
C HIS A 70 64.90 -35.16 -38.14
N CYS A 71 65.62 -34.09 -38.45
CA CYS A 71 66.52 -33.48 -37.50
C CYS A 71 65.73 -32.55 -36.58
N TYR A 72 65.75 -32.77 -35.27
CA TYR A 72 65.05 -31.90 -34.32
C TYR A 72 65.77 -31.93 -32.98
N VAL A 73 65.50 -30.94 -32.14
CA VAL A 73 65.98 -30.95 -30.75
C VAL A 73 64.87 -31.50 -29.87
N GLU A 74 65.19 -32.58 -29.15
CA GLU A 74 64.37 -33.11 -28.07
C GLU A 74 64.84 -32.51 -26.74
N TYR A 75 63.89 -32.02 -25.95
CA TYR A 75 64.10 -31.64 -24.56
C TYR A 75 63.39 -32.66 -23.66
N ARG A 76 64.13 -33.22 -22.70
CA ARG A 76 63.59 -34.08 -21.65
C ARG A 76 63.86 -33.50 -20.27
N LYS A 77 62.80 -33.40 -19.47
CA LYS A 77 62.88 -33.13 -18.03
C LYS A 77 61.76 -33.89 -17.35
N ASP A 78 62.12 -34.72 -16.38
CA ASP A 78 61.20 -35.67 -15.73
C ASP A 78 60.40 -36.48 -16.78
N ASP A 79 59.06 -36.47 -16.71
CA ASP A 79 58.19 -37.17 -17.65
C ASP A 79 57.83 -36.33 -18.91
N GLN A 80 58.32 -35.08 -19.02
CA GLN A 80 58.00 -34.20 -20.14
C GLN A 80 59.00 -34.35 -21.28
N ILE A 81 58.48 -34.65 -22.47
CA ILE A 81 59.22 -34.66 -23.74
C ILE A 81 58.64 -33.58 -24.63
N LEU A 82 59.47 -32.59 -25.00
CA LEU A 82 59.15 -31.57 -25.99
C LEU A 82 60.08 -31.72 -27.18
N THR A 83 59.56 -31.52 -28.39
CA THR A 83 60.35 -31.52 -29.62
C THR A 83 60.17 -30.21 -30.36
N THR A 84 61.24 -29.71 -30.96
CA THR A 84 61.12 -28.63 -31.95
C THR A 84 60.43 -29.13 -33.22
N GLN A 85 60.09 -28.22 -34.11
CA GLN A 85 59.87 -28.59 -35.51
C GLN A 85 61.18 -29.12 -36.12
N ASP A 86 61.08 -29.83 -37.25
CA ASP A 86 62.24 -30.34 -37.98
C ASP A 86 63.13 -29.18 -38.44
N ILE A 87 64.40 -29.27 -38.06
CA ILE A 87 65.53 -28.43 -38.44
C ILE A 87 66.17 -29.05 -39.69
N ILE A 88 66.44 -28.23 -40.71
CA ILE A 88 67.13 -28.70 -41.91
C ILE A 88 68.63 -28.75 -41.62
N PHE A 89 69.20 -29.97 -41.61
CA PHE A 89 70.64 -30.19 -41.51
C PHE A 89 71.18 -30.86 -42.79
N PHE A 90 72.27 -30.31 -43.31
CA PHE A 90 72.89 -30.75 -44.56
C PHE A 90 74.41 -30.83 -44.39
N SER A 91 74.95 -32.02 -44.69
CA SER A 91 76.39 -32.31 -44.69
C SER A 91 76.90 -32.45 -46.13
N LEU A 92 77.95 -31.73 -46.50
CA LEU A 92 78.58 -31.78 -47.82
C LEU A 92 79.60 -32.91 -47.91
N GLY A 93 79.81 -33.57 -49.05
CA GLY A 93 80.86 -34.61 -49.18
C GLY A 93 82.29 -34.11 -49.01
N VAL A 94 83.23 -35.01 -48.65
CA VAL A 94 84.67 -34.72 -48.72
C VAL A 94 85.06 -34.41 -50.16
N SER A 95 85.77 -33.30 -50.36
CA SER A 95 86.02 -32.77 -51.69
C SER A 95 87.48 -32.82 -52.13
N ASP A 96 87.75 -33.55 -53.21
CA ASP A 96 88.26 -32.93 -54.44
C ASP A 96 87.04 -32.75 -55.36
N ILE A 97 86.50 -31.54 -55.52
CA ILE A 97 85.27 -31.31 -56.31
C ILE A 97 85.66 -31.10 -57.78
N SER A 98 85.08 -31.89 -58.69
CA SER A 98 85.07 -31.54 -60.11
C SER A 98 84.04 -30.44 -60.39
N GLN A 99 84.28 -29.56 -61.36
CA GLN A 99 83.43 -28.39 -61.64
C GLN A 99 81.94 -28.73 -61.82
N GLY A 100 81.61 -29.85 -62.47
CA GLY A 100 80.22 -30.30 -62.65
C GLY A 100 79.51 -30.73 -61.37
N GLN A 101 80.23 -31.21 -60.35
CA GLN A 101 79.65 -31.52 -59.04
C GLN A 101 79.44 -30.26 -58.20
N ALA A 102 80.28 -29.23 -58.37
CA ALA A 102 80.06 -27.93 -57.73
C ALA A 102 78.79 -27.25 -58.27
N ASP A 103 78.53 -27.35 -59.57
CA ASP A 103 77.33 -26.79 -60.20
C ASP A 103 76.04 -27.46 -59.68
N GLU A 104 76.05 -28.78 -59.45
CA GLU A 104 74.91 -29.50 -58.88
C GLU A 104 74.62 -29.10 -57.42
N TYR A 105 75.65 -28.95 -56.58
CA TYR A 105 75.49 -28.46 -55.21
C TYR A 105 74.99 -27.02 -55.16
N VAL A 106 75.50 -26.15 -56.04
CA VAL A 106 75.01 -24.77 -56.17
C VAL A 106 73.52 -24.78 -56.56
N SER A 107 73.12 -25.61 -57.51
CA SER A 107 71.72 -25.72 -57.94
C SER A 107 70.79 -26.19 -56.82
N GLN A 108 71.18 -27.19 -56.01
CA GLN A 108 70.39 -27.64 -54.87
C GLN A 108 70.27 -26.59 -53.75
N LEU A 109 71.34 -25.81 -53.51
CA LEU A 109 71.33 -24.71 -52.55
C LEU A 109 70.44 -23.56 -53.04
N GLU A 110 70.51 -23.21 -54.33
CA GLU A 110 69.63 -22.23 -54.94
C GLU A 110 68.16 -22.66 -54.88
N GLU A 111 67.86 -23.95 -55.11
CA GLU A 111 66.50 -24.47 -54.99
C GLU A 111 65.99 -24.46 -53.53
N LEU A 112 66.86 -24.76 -52.55
CA LEU A 112 66.52 -24.68 -51.14
C LEU A 112 66.28 -23.23 -50.70
N ILE A 113 67.14 -22.30 -51.11
CA ILE A 113 66.96 -20.86 -50.87
C ILE A 113 65.65 -20.38 -51.48
N ARG A 114 65.32 -20.82 -52.70
CA ARG A 114 64.05 -20.50 -53.36
C ARG A 114 62.86 -21.01 -52.57
N LYS A 115 62.84 -22.30 -52.20
CA LYS A 115 61.74 -22.89 -51.41
C LYS A 115 61.61 -22.24 -50.03
N TYR A 116 62.73 -21.91 -49.39
CA TYR A 116 62.74 -21.20 -48.13
C TYR A 116 62.10 -19.81 -48.27
N ASN A 117 62.52 -19.03 -49.28
CA ASN A 117 61.97 -17.71 -49.53
C ASN A 117 60.47 -17.78 -49.89
N GLU A 118 60.05 -18.72 -50.73
CA GLU A 118 58.63 -18.94 -51.06
C GLU A 118 57.79 -19.25 -49.82
N THR A 119 58.30 -20.12 -48.93
CA THR A 119 57.60 -20.49 -47.68
C THR A 119 57.57 -19.30 -46.71
N PHE A 120 58.65 -18.55 -46.60
CA PHE A 120 58.75 -17.37 -45.74
C PHE A 120 57.82 -16.26 -46.22
N ASP A 121 57.77 -16.00 -47.53
CA ASP A 121 56.86 -15.01 -48.13
C ASP A 121 55.39 -15.39 -47.93
N ALA A 122 55.05 -16.67 -48.07
CA ALA A 122 53.71 -17.18 -47.78
C ALA A 122 53.33 -16.99 -46.30
N PHE A 123 54.24 -17.32 -45.38
CA PHE A 123 54.05 -17.09 -43.95
C PHE A 123 53.85 -15.61 -43.62
N MET A 124 54.71 -14.73 -44.17
CA MET A 124 54.60 -13.29 -43.97
C MET A 124 53.30 -12.72 -44.53
N ALA A 125 52.82 -13.23 -45.67
CA ALA A 125 51.53 -12.86 -46.24
C ALA A 125 50.36 -13.26 -45.34
N GLU A 126 50.39 -14.46 -44.76
CA GLU A 126 49.38 -14.92 -43.79
C GLU A 126 49.36 -14.02 -42.54
N ILE A 127 50.54 -13.75 -41.96
CA ILE A 127 50.65 -12.87 -40.79
C ILE A 127 50.12 -11.47 -41.09
N LYS A 128 50.48 -10.91 -42.25
CA LYS A 128 49.96 -9.61 -42.69
C LYS A 128 48.42 -9.62 -42.79
N GLY A 129 47.84 -10.65 -43.39
CA GLY A 129 46.38 -10.79 -43.47
C GLY A 129 45.71 -10.87 -42.09
N ARG A 130 46.32 -11.56 -41.14
CA ARG A 130 45.83 -11.63 -39.74
C ARG A 130 45.92 -10.27 -39.05
N VAL A 131 47.02 -9.53 -39.25
CA VAL A 131 47.20 -8.18 -38.72
C VAL A 131 46.16 -7.21 -39.29
N ASP A 132 45.93 -7.25 -40.59
CA ASP A 132 44.93 -6.40 -41.26
C ASP A 132 43.51 -6.70 -40.74
N SER A 133 43.17 -7.98 -40.56
CA SER A 133 41.88 -8.39 -39.97
C SER A 133 41.71 -7.91 -38.53
N LEU A 134 42.75 -8.04 -37.70
CA LEU A 134 42.73 -7.53 -36.32
C LEU A 134 42.59 -6.01 -36.27
N ASN A 135 43.28 -5.28 -37.14
CA ASN A 135 43.16 -3.83 -37.24
C ASN A 135 41.74 -3.39 -37.61
N GLN A 136 41.08 -4.12 -38.52
CA GLN A 136 39.68 -3.87 -38.85
C GLN A 136 38.77 -4.12 -37.64
N GLN A 137 38.95 -5.24 -36.92
CA GLN A 137 38.17 -5.52 -35.71
C GLN A 137 38.37 -4.46 -34.62
N ILE A 138 39.60 -3.98 -34.41
CA ILE A 138 39.91 -2.90 -33.46
C ILE A 138 39.18 -1.61 -33.86
N THR A 139 39.16 -1.29 -35.16
CA THR A 139 38.46 -0.12 -35.68
C THR A 139 36.96 -0.22 -35.45
N ASP A 140 36.37 -1.37 -35.75
CA ASP A 140 34.94 -1.63 -35.54
C ASP A 140 34.57 -1.55 -34.05
N LEU A 141 35.37 -2.16 -33.17
CA LEU A 141 35.19 -2.09 -31.71
C LEU A 141 35.30 -0.65 -31.19
N THR A 142 36.22 0.14 -31.73
CA THR A 142 36.38 1.56 -31.38
C THR A 142 35.14 2.36 -31.78
N GLY A 143 34.57 2.10 -32.95
CA GLY A 143 33.32 2.71 -33.40
C GLY A 143 32.11 2.33 -32.53
N GLN A 144 32.01 1.05 -32.16
CA GLN A 144 30.98 0.58 -31.23
C GLN A 144 31.12 1.22 -29.85
N ALA A 145 32.34 1.30 -29.31
CA ALA A 145 32.62 1.96 -28.03
C ALA A 145 32.22 3.44 -28.04
N LYS A 146 32.50 4.16 -29.15
CA LYS A 146 32.06 5.55 -29.32
C LYS A 146 30.55 5.69 -29.33
N THR A 147 29.85 4.80 -30.04
CA THR A 147 28.37 4.79 -30.07
C THR A 147 27.78 4.52 -28.69
N LEU A 148 28.38 3.61 -27.90
CA LEU A 148 27.97 3.35 -26.53
C LEU A 148 28.23 4.56 -25.62
N GLN A 149 29.35 5.25 -25.80
CA GLN A 149 29.67 6.48 -25.06
C GLN A 149 28.63 7.58 -25.32
N ASP A 150 28.27 7.82 -26.58
CA ASP A 150 27.27 8.82 -26.94
C ASP A 150 25.89 8.50 -26.31
N LYS A 151 25.50 7.21 -26.30
CA LYS A 151 24.28 6.74 -25.62
C LYS A 151 24.34 6.93 -24.10
N LEU A 152 25.49 6.64 -23.49
CA LEU A 152 25.69 6.81 -22.06
C LEU A 152 25.56 8.29 -21.65
N ASP A 153 26.12 9.20 -22.45
CA ASP A 153 26.08 10.63 -22.14
C ASP A 153 24.66 11.21 -22.34
N ALA A 154 23.92 10.76 -23.35
CA ALA A 154 22.50 11.08 -23.49
C ALA A 154 21.67 10.60 -22.29
N LEU A 155 21.90 9.37 -21.82
CA LEU A 155 21.22 8.83 -20.63
C LEU A 155 21.56 9.61 -19.36
N LYS A 156 22.81 10.06 -19.18
CA LYS A 156 23.19 10.93 -18.04
C LYS A 156 22.42 12.24 -18.06
N GLU A 157 22.23 12.84 -19.24
CA GLU A 157 21.46 14.09 -19.38
C GLU A 157 19.98 13.87 -19.00
N GLU A 158 19.37 12.77 -19.43
CA GLU A 158 17.99 12.42 -19.05
C GLU A 158 17.85 12.17 -17.54
N ILE A 159 18.78 11.43 -16.93
CA ILE A 159 18.81 11.19 -15.48
C ILE A 159 18.94 12.51 -14.72
N SER A 160 19.76 13.44 -15.20
CA SER A 160 19.90 14.78 -14.60
C SER A 160 18.57 15.55 -14.59
N LYS A 161 17.77 15.44 -15.66
CA LYS A 161 16.42 16.06 -15.73
C LYS A 161 15.46 15.47 -14.69
N LEU A 162 15.54 14.17 -14.41
CA LEU A 162 14.73 13.50 -13.38
C LEU A 162 15.13 13.91 -11.95
N GLY A 163 16.39 14.30 -11.71
CA GLY A 163 16.84 14.84 -10.42
C GLY A 163 16.22 16.19 -10.05
N ASN A 164 15.69 16.93 -11.03
CA ASN A 164 15.19 18.30 -10.87
C ASN A 164 13.65 18.39 -10.82
N LEU A 165 12.97 17.30 -10.48
CA LEU A 165 11.52 17.28 -10.37
C LEU A 165 11.02 18.23 -9.28
N GLN A 166 10.10 19.10 -9.68
CA GLN A 166 9.44 20.08 -8.83
C GLN A 166 8.22 19.45 -8.19
N VAL A 167 8.01 19.76 -6.91
CA VAL A 167 6.90 19.20 -6.14
C VAL A 167 5.95 20.31 -5.72
N MET A 168 4.66 20.01 -5.80
CA MET A 168 3.59 20.85 -5.29
C MET A 168 2.60 20.00 -4.52
N TYR A 169 1.87 20.62 -3.61
CA TYR A 169 0.85 19.99 -2.79
C TYR A 169 -0.42 20.80 -2.88
N SER A 170 -1.56 20.11 -2.78
CA SER A 170 -2.87 20.72 -2.86
C SER A 170 -3.89 19.90 -2.07
N ASN A 171 -4.94 20.54 -1.57
CA ASN A 171 -6.11 19.83 -1.05
C ASN A 171 -7.18 19.57 -2.13
N SER A 172 -7.03 20.14 -3.33
CA SER A 172 -7.94 19.94 -4.48
C SER A 172 -7.18 19.75 -5.80
N ILE A 173 -7.74 18.99 -6.73
CA ILE A 173 -7.28 18.93 -8.13
C ILE A 173 -8.32 19.49 -9.11
N ASP A 174 -9.51 19.84 -8.63
CA ASP A 174 -10.51 20.52 -9.44
C ASP A 174 -10.19 22.01 -9.50
N PHE A 175 -9.15 22.35 -10.25
CA PHE A 175 -8.73 23.72 -10.47
C PHE A 175 -9.61 24.47 -11.47
N GLY A 176 -10.71 23.88 -11.95
CA GLY A 176 -11.58 24.47 -12.96
C GLY A 176 -10.91 24.83 -14.30
N GLY A 177 -11.72 25.33 -15.22
CA GLY A 177 -11.31 25.76 -16.56
C GLY A 177 -10.64 27.15 -16.62
N TYR A 178 -9.88 27.56 -15.60
CA TYR A 178 -9.22 28.88 -15.58
C TYR A 178 -7.87 28.87 -16.32
N ASP A 179 -7.42 30.06 -16.71
CA ASP A 179 -6.07 30.29 -17.23
C ASP A 179 -5.13 30.69 -16.09
N TYR A 180 -4.14 29.84 -15.84
CA TYR A 180 -3.16 29.93 -14.76
C TYR A 180 -1.79 30.42 -15.24
N SER A 181 -1.71 31.01 -16.44
CA SER A 181 -0.47 31.60 -17.00
C SER A 181 -0.03 32.88 -16.29
N GLY A 182 -0.94 33.53 -15.56
CA GLY A 182 -0.71 34.80 -14.86
C GLY A 182 -0.47 34.68 -13.35
N ASN A 183 -0.61 35.81 -12.64
CA ASN A 183 -0.46 35.85 -11.18
C ASN A 183 -1.76 35.43 -10.47
N PRO A 184 -1.67 34.79 -9.29
CA PRO A 184 -2.84 34.37 -8.51
C PRO A 184 -3.66 35.58 -8.04
N ASN A 185 -4.97 35.39 -7.92
CA ASN A 185 -5.83 36.40 -7.31
C ASN A 185 -5.62 36.43 -5.79
N LEU A 186 -5.44 37.62 -5.24
CA LEU A 186 -5.35 37.84 -3.80
C LEU A 186 -6.74 37.90 -3.15
N LEU A 187 -7.79 38.18 -3.92
CA LEU A 187 -9.16 38.16 -3.42
C LEU A 187 -9.70 36.74 -3.37
N ARG A 188 -10.38 36.40 -2.28
CA ARG A 188 -11.34 35.27 -2.29
C ARG A 188 -12.47 35.56 -3.28
N LYS A 189 -13.21 34.51 -3.65
CA LYS A 189 -14.42 34.67 -4.47
C LYS A 189 -15.39 35.63 -3.79
N ILE A 190 -15.71 36.73 -4.46
CA ILE A 190 -16.67 37.73 -3.97
C ILE A 190 -18.08 37.23 -4.29
N THR A 191 -18.91 37.14 -3.25
CA THR A 191 -20.32 36.74 -3.32
C THR A 191 -21.20 37.79 -2.64
N SER A 192 -22.51 37.76 -2.91
CA SER A 192 -23.49 38.76 -2.44
C SER A 192 -23.58 38.92 -0.91
N ASP A 193 -23.27 37.85 -0.19
CA ASP A 193 -23.20 37.70 1.26
C ASP A 193 -22.01 38.44 1.87
N TYR A 194 -21.01 38.77 1.06
CA TYR A 194 -19.86 39.52 1.50
C TYR A 194 -20.09 41.03 1.54
N PHE A 195 -21.22 41.52 1.03
CA PHE A 195 -21.56 42.94 1.08
C PHE A 195 -22.29 43.27 2.38
N ILE A 196 -21.80 44.26 3.12
CA ILE A 196 -22.35 44.66 4.42
C ILE A 196 -23.21 45.93 4.34
N THR A 197 -22.94 46.79 3.34
CA THR A 197 -23.73 48.00 3.06
C THR A 197 -24.37 47.85 1.69
N LYS A 198 -25.67 48.06 1.59
CA LYS A 198 -26.50 47.81 0.40
C LYS A 198 -27.56 48.90 0.24
N ASP A 199 -27.13 50.14 0.04
CA ASP A 199 -28.06 51.28 -0.01
C ASP A 199 -28.88 51.24 -1.31
N ASN A 200 -30.14 50.83 -1.21
CA ASN A 200 -31.07 50.69 -2.34
C ASN A 200 -30.55 49.76 -3.46
N VAL A 201 -29.77 48.73 -3.10
CA VAL A 201 -29.23 47.72 -4.03
C VAL A 201 -29.66 46.32 -3.61
N VAL A 202 -30.18 45.55 -4.56
CA VAL A 202 -30.31 44.10 -4.47
C VAL A 202 -29.10 43.47 -5.12
N ILE A 203 -28.39 42.60 -4.40
CA ILE A 203 -27.20 41.90 -4.90
C ILE A 203 -27.52 40.40 -4.95
N THR A 204 -27.37 39.80 -6.13
CA THR A 204 -27.52 38.36 -6.33
C THR A 204 -26.20 37.76 -6.84
N ASN A 205 -25.95 36.50 -6.49
CA ASN A 205 -24.84 35.75 -7.06
C ASN A 205 -25.19 35.35 -8.50
N GLU A 206 -24.35 35.72 -9.48
CA GLU A 206 -24.51 35.31 -10.88
C GLU A 206 -23.16 34.88 -11.44
N ASN A 207 -23.13 33.74 -12.15
CA ASN A 207 -21.92 33.18 -12.77
C ASN A 207 -20.70 33.14 -11.80
N LYS A 208 -19.61 33.82 -12.18
CA LYS A 208 -18.34 33.95 -11.44
C LYS A 208 -18.22 35.34 -10.78
N GLY A 209 -19.35 35.92 -10.37
CA GLY A 209 -19.42 37.22 -9.74
C GLY A 209 -20.79 37.51 -9.14
N ILE A 210 -21.24 38.76 -9.30
CA ILE A 210 -22.49 39.28 -8.73
C ILE A 210 -23.23 40.13 -9.75
N LYS A 211 -24.55 40.17 -9.61
CA LYS A 211 -25.42 41.16 -10.24
C LYS A 211 -25.95 42.12 -9.20
N LEU A 212 -25.86 43.41 -9.49
CA LEU A 212 -26.36 44.49 -8.64
C LEU A 212 -27.53 45.14 -9.35
N THR A 213 -28.68 45.24 -8.68
CA THR A 213 -29.89 45.90 -9.19
C THR A 213 -30.27 47.04 -8.25
N PHE A 214 -30.45 48.23 -8.79
CA PHE A 214 -30.80 49.46 -8.05
C PHE A 214 -32.04 50.09 -8.66
N ARG A 215 -32.80 50.87 -7.86
CA ARG A 215 -34.12 51.41 -8.26
C ARG A 215 -34.24 52.90 -7.99
N LYS A 216 -34.15 53.70 -9.06
CA LYS A 216 -34.37 55.17 -9.06
C LYS A 216 -33.73 55.92 -7.88
N THR A 217 -32.52 55.54 -7.50
CA THR A 217 -31.80 56.15 -6.37
C THR A 217 -30.31 56.29 -6.70
N GLY A 218 -29.62 57.15 -5.95
CA GLY A 218 -28.18 56.94 -5.78
C GLY A 218 -27.94 55.59 -5.09
N PHE A 219 -26.86 54.91 -5.46
CA PHE A 219 -26.54 53.62 -4.86
C PHE A 219 -25.08 53.56 -4.38
N GLY A 220 -24.87 52.74 -3.37
CA GLY A 220 -23.56 52.38 -2.86
C GLY A 220 -23.62 51.01 -2.23
N CYS A 221 -22.65 50.17 -2.56
CA CYS A 221 -22.47 48.91 -1.85
C CYS A 221 -21.00 48.66 -1.56
N GLU A 222 -20.75 48.05 -0.41
CA GLU A 222 -19.40 47.80 0.09
C GLU A 222 -19.26 46.36 0.56
N THR A 223 -18.16 45.72 0.23
CA THR A 223 -17.79 44.43 0.80
C THR A 223 -17.39 44.58 2.27
N ASP A 224 -17.39 43.49 3.01
CA ASP A 224 -16.65 43.32 4.23
C ASP A 224 -15.12 43.32 3.96
N ASN A 225 -14.32 43.12 5.01
CA ASN A 225 -12.87 43.16 4.97
C ASN A 225 -12.27 42.14 3.98
N ILE A 226 -11.62 42.63 2.92
CA ILE A 226 -10.84 41.84 1.94
C ILE A 226 -9.35 41.84 2.28
N THR A 227 -8.57 41.09 1.49
CA THR A 227 -7.12 41.10 1.60
C THR A 227 -6.60 42.53 1.57
N GLN A 228 -5.65 42.84 2.43
CA GLN A 228 -4.93 44.12 2.43
C GLN A 228 -3.76 44.05 1.44
N ILE A 229 -3.54 45.13 0.69
CA ILE A 229 -2.31 45.32 -0.10
C ILE A 229 -1.16 45.84 0.78
N LYS A 230 0.08 45.57 0.38
CA LYS A 230 1.27 46.09 1.09
C LYS A 230 1.73 47.43 0.50
N PRO A 231 2.32 48.29 1.32
CA PRO A 231 2.90 49.55 0.84
C PRO A 231 4.09 49.31 -0.10
N LYS A 232 4.34 50.27 -0.99
CA LYS A 232 5.47 50.31 -1.96
C LYS A 232 5.52 49.15 -2.95
N LYS A 233 4.43 48.39 -3.07
CA LYS A 233 4.21 47.38 -4.10
C LYS A 233 3.15 47.85 -5.10
N THR A 234 3.27 47.35 -6.33
CA THR A 234 2.33 47.65 -7.41
C THR A 234 1.30 46.55 -7.53
N TYR A 235 0.03 46.95 -7.58
CA TYR A 235 -1.10 46.05 -7.71
C TYR A 235 -1.97 46.45 -8.89
N THR A 236 -2.57 45.45 -9.54
CA THR A 236 -3.60 45.62 -10.56
C THR A 236 -4.93 45.10 -10.03
N LEU A 237 -5.96 45.93 -10.06
CA LEU A 237 -7.37 45.50 -9.89
C LEU A 237 -7.98 45.37 -11.27
N SER A 238 -8.60 44.22 -11.56
CA SER A 238 -9.34 44.00 -12.79
C SER A 238 -10.70 43.35 -12.53
N ALA A 239 -11.66 43.61 -13.41
CA ALA A 239 -12.99 43.00 -13.37
C ALA A 239 -13.62 43.07 -14.75
N LYS A 240 -14.41 42.06 -15.09
CA LYS A 240 -15.33 42.12 -16.22
C LYS A 240 -16.63 42.74 -15.75
N ILE A 241 -17.08 43.79 -16.42
CA ILE A 241 -18.28 44.51 -16.04
C ILE A 241 -19.23 44.56 -17.23
N THR A 242 -20.50 44.23 -16.99
CA THR A 242 -21.59 44.35 -17.96
C THR A 242 -22.59 45.37 -17.47
N ILE A 243 -22.90 46.36 -18.30
CA ILE A 243 -24.02 47.28 -18.08
C ILE A 243 -25.24 46.65 -18.76
N ASN A 244 -26.24 46.24 -18.00
CA ASN A 244 -27.37 45.48 -18.56
C ASN A 244 -28.36 46.41 -19.28
N ASP A 245 -29.19 45.87 -20.16
CA ASP A 245 -30.14 46.63 -20.99
C ASP A 245 -31.16 47.46 -20.19
N ASP A 246 -31.44 47.05 -18.94
CA ASP A 246 -32.34 47.76 -18.05
C ASP A 246 -31.68 48.96 -17.35
N PHE A 247 -30.38 49.19 -17.56
CA PHE A 247 -29.63 50.29 -16.97
C PHE A 247 -30.07 51.65 -17.51
N VAL A 248 -30.44 52.54 -16.61
CA VAL A 248 -30.78 53.94 -16.88
C VAL A 248 -29.85 54.83 -16.07
N GLY A 249 -29.07 55.66 -16.76
CA GLY A 249 -28.10 56.57 -16.17
C GLY A 249 -26.87 56.76 -17.05
N ASP A 250 -25.84 57.40 -16.51
CA ASP A 250 -24.53 57.57 -17.16
C ASP A 250 -23.52 56.54 -16.59
N PRO A 251 -23.15 55.48 -17.35
CA PRO A 251 -22.17 54.48 -16.90
C PRO A 251 -20.82 55.08 -16.48
N SER A 252 -20.41 56.22 -17.07
CA SER A 252 -19.14 56.87 -16.74
C SER A 252 -19.09 57.41 -15.30
N LYS A 253 -20.25 57.56 -14.66
CA LYS A 253 -20.36 57.97 -13.24
C LYS A 253 -20.23 56.81 -12.27
N ILE A 254 -20.31 55.58 -12.76
CA ILE A 254 -20.13 54.37 -11.96
C ILE A 254 -18.64 54.07 -11.81
N ARG A 255 -18.25 53.69 -10.60
CA ARG A 255 -16.87 53.31 -10.30
C ARG A 255 -16.81 52.12 -9.36
N LEU A 256 -15.87 51.22 -9.63
CA LEU A 256 -15.45 50.17 -8.72
C LEU A 256 -14.14 50.61 -8.05
N THR A 257 -14.16 50.73 -6.73
CA THR A 257 -13.04 51.26 -5.95
C THR A 257 -12.55 50.24 -4.93
N TYR A 258 -11.24 50.06 -4.82
CA TYR A 258 -10.60 49.37 -3.69
C TYR A 258 -10.16 50.43 -2.69
N ARG A 259 -10.64 50.31 -1.44
CA ARG A 259 -10.55 51.35 -0.41
C ARG A 259 -9.97 50.81 0.89
N LYS A 260 -9.51 51.73 1.75
CA LYS A 260 -9.19 51.45 3.16
C LYS A 260 -10.07 52.24 4.12
N PHE A 261 -10.33 51.67 5.29
CA PHE A 261 -10.99 52.29 6.44
C PHE A 261 -10.02 52.35 7.63
N PRO A 262 -9.98 53.45 8.42
CA PRO A 262 -10.83 54.64 8.34
C PRO A 262 -10.44 55.62 7.20
N GLY A 263 -11.30 56.62 6.96
CA GLY A 263 -11.08 57.71 5.99
C GLY A 263 -11.59 57.45 4.56
N GLY A 264 -11.91 56.20 4.19
CA GLY A 264 -12.55 55.88 2.91
C GLY A 264 -11.68 56.16 1.67
N ASN A 265 -10.36 56.23 1.88
CA ASN A 265 -9.37 56.54 0.85
C ASN A 265 -9.42 55.51 -0.29
N ILE A 266 -9.51 55.99 -1.51
CA ILE A 266 -9.50 55.16 -2.72
C ILE A 266 -8.05 54.88 -3.09
N LEU A 267 -7.68 53.60 -3.12
CA LEU A 267 -6.32 53.16 -3.45
C LEU A 267 -6.22 52.70 -4.91
N LEU A 268 -7.28 52.07 -5.42
CA LEU A 268 -7.43 51.72 -6.84
C LEU A 268 -8.85 52.08 -7.29
N ARG A 269 -9.00 52.60 -8.51
CA ARG A 269 -10.28 53.03 -9.08
C ARG A 269 -10.41 52.59 -10.53
N ILE A 270 -11.41 51.75 -10.79
CA ILE A 270 -11.93 51.50 -12.13
C ILE A 270 -13.10 52.45 -12.36
N ASN A 271 -13.03 53.27 -13.40
CA ASN A 271 -14.18 54.03 -13.91
C ASN A 271 -14.79 53.29 -15.08
N LEU A 272 -16.11 53.23 -15.16
CA LEU A 272 -16.82 52.55 -16.25
C LEU A 272 -17.05 53.50 -17.44
N ALA A 273 -16.09 54.40 -17.69
CA ALA A 273 -16.11 55.22 -18.90
C ALA A 273 -15.99 54.29 -20.13
N ASP A 274 -16.64 54.69 -21.23
CA ASP A 274 -16.54 53.99 -22.52
C ASP A 274 -17.16 52.57 -22.56
N VAL A 275 -18.20 52.32 -21.76
CA VAL A 275 -19.07 51.13 -21.90
C VAL A 275 -20.50 51.58 -22.08
N LEU A 276 -21.14 51.06 -23.13
CA LEU A 276 -22.53 51.33 -23.43
C LEU A 276 -23.46 50.35 -22.69
N VAL A 277 -24.72 50.74 -22.58
CA VAL A 277 -25.79 49.85 -22.13
C VAL A 277 -25.87 48.63 -23.07
N GLY A 278 -25.96 47.44 -22.49
CA GLY A 278 -25.94 46.15 -23.20
C GLY A 278 -24.53 45.60 -23.46
N GLU A 279 -23.46 46.36 -23.17
CA GLU A 279 -22.09 45.93 -23.43
C GLU A 279 -21.40 45.32 -22.20
N SER A 280 -20.41 44.47 -22.49
CA SER A 280 -19.53 43.85 -21.50
C SER A 280 -18.07 44.12 -21.83
N LYS A 281 -17.29 44.58 -20.85
CA LYS A 281 -15.88 44.93 -21.03
C LYS A 281 -15.05 44.50 -19.82
N ILE A 282 -13.80 44.12 -20.07
CA ILE A 282 -12.81 43.92 -19.01
C ILE A 282 -12.13 45.25 -18.73
N PHE A 283 -12.19 45.67 -17.48
CA PHE A 283 -11.48 46.85 -16.99
C PHE A 283 -10.32 46.43 -16.11
N SER A 284 -9.27 47.25 -16.10
CA SER A 284 -8.16 47.13 -15.16
C SER A 284 -7.63 48.50 -14.76
N VAL A 285 -7.06 48.58 -13.56
CA VAL A 285 -6.32 49.74 -13.08
C VAL A 285 -5.12 49.26 -12.28
N THR A 286 -3.98 49.89 -12.51
CA THR A 286 -2.72 49.60 -11.82
C THR A 286 -2.36 50.76 -10.91
N GLY A 287 -1.88 50.48 -9.70
CA GLY A 287 -1.45 51.50 -8.76
C GLY A 287 -0.59 50.96 -7.63
N SER A 288 -0.01 51.87 -6.87
CA SER A 288 0.75 51.56 -5.65
C SER A 288 0.40 52.55 -4.55
N VAL A 289 0.64 52.15 -3.30
CA VAL A 289 0.37 52.99 -2.12
C VAL A 289 1.65 53.18 -1.33
N GLN A 290 1.91 54.40 -0.83
CA GLN A 290 3.15 54.67 -0.08
C GLN A 290 3.12 54.05 1.32
N ASN A 291 2.01 54.21 2.04
CA ASN A 291 1.86 53.76 3.44
C ASN A 291 0.49 53.11 3.68
N MET A 292 0.45 52.11 4.57
CA MET A 292 -0.75 51.37 4.99
C MET A 292 -0.91 51.36 6.52
N ASP A 293 -0.89 52.55 7.12
CA ASP A 293 -1.01 52.72 8.58
C ASP A 293 -2.48 52.71 9.05
N GLN A 294 -2.69 52.19 10.26
CA GLN A 294 -3.97 52.18 10.99
C GLN A 294 -5.17 51.68 10.16
N VAL A 295 -4.97 50.62 9.37
CA VAL A 295 -6.02 50.05 8.52
C VAL A 295 -6.86 49.05 9.32
N GLU A 296 -8.15 49.34 9.49
CA GLU A 296 -9.07 48.40 10.13
C GLU A 296 -9.58 47.36 9.15
N ARG A 297 -9.88 47.81 7.92
CA ARG A 297 -10.26 46.94 6.82
C ARG A 297 -9.95 47.57 5.48
N THR A 298 -9.71 46.73 4.49
CA THR A 298 -9.82 47.09 3.08
C THR A 298 -11.10 46.52 2.52
N TYR A 299 -11.68 47.16 1.50
CA TYR A 299 -12.96 46.74 0.93
C TYR A 299 -13.10 47.22 -0.51
N LEU A 300 -13.94 46.52 -1.28
CA LEU A 300 -14.41 47.00 -2.56
C LEU A 300 -15.69 47.82 -2.34
N ARG A 301 -15.81 48.92 -3.06
CA ARG A 301 -17.04 49.72 -3.13
C ARG A 301 -17.41 49.98 -4.57
N LEU A 302 -18.65 49.64 -4.91
CA LEU A 302 -19.30 50.08 -6.14
C LEU A 302 -20.25 51.21 -5.77
N ASP A 303 -20.04 52.38 -6.36
CA ASP A 303 -20.87 53.56 -6.14
C ASP A 303 -20.97 54.41 -7.41
N SER A 304 -21.94 55.32 -7.42
CA SER A 304 -22.04 56.40 -8.43
C SER A 304 -21.54 57.72 -7.86
N SER A 305 -20.91 58.55 -8.70
CA SER A 305 -20.44 59.90 -8.35
C SER A 305 -21.46 61.02 -8.59
N SER A 306 -22.58 60.76 -9.27
CA SER A 306 -23.73 61.67 -9.42
C SER A 306 -24.92 60.95 -10.08
N GLN A 307 -26.14 61.42 -9.79
CA GLN A 307 -27.47 60.97 -10.28
C GLN A 307 -28.09 59.68 -9.71
N ILE A 308 -29.43 59.74 -9.66
CA ILE A 308 -30.35 58.63 -9.61
C ILE A 308 -30.09 57.73 -10.82
N VAL A 309 -29.84 56.45 -10.56
CA VAL A 309 -29.70 55.44 -11.61
C VAL A 309 -30.72 54.32 -11.34
N ASP A 310 -31.10 53.60 -12.38
CA ASP A 310 -32.03 52.45 -12.31
C ASP A 310 -31.47 51.29 -13.15
N GLY A 311 -31.93 50.08 -12.89
CA GLY A 311 -31.51 48.88 -13.62
C GLY A 311 -30.40 48.09 -12.95
N SER A 312 -29.57 47.44 -13.75
CA SER A 312 -28.61 46.47 -13.21
C SER A 312 -27.23 46.46 -13.88
N ILE A 313 -26.23 46.02 -13.10
CA ILE A 313 -24.83 45.83 -13.53
C ILE A 313 -24.35 44.48 -13.05
N ASN A 314 -23.65 43.73 -13.91
CA ASN A 314 -22.93 42.52 -13.52
C ASN A 314 -21.45 42.82 -13.35
N ILE A 315 -20.85 42.29 -12.28
CA ILE A 315 -19.41 42.35 -12.04
C ILE A 315 -18.91 40.92 -11.85
N GLU A 316 -18.08 40.47 -12.78
CA GLU A 316 -17.52 39.12 -12.84
C GLU A 316 -16.00 39.16 -12.83
N TYR A 317 -15.36 38.05 -12.48
CA TYR A 317 -13.91 37.88 -12.59
C TYR A 317 -13.09 38.95 -11.85
N ILE A 318 -13.58 39.38 -10.68
CA ILE A 318 -12.91 40.40 -9.86
C ILE A 318 -11.58 39.85 -9.36
N LYS A 319 -10.49 40.50 -9.75
CA LYS A 319 -9.13 40.07 -9.43
C LYS A 319 -8.30 41.23 -8.91
N LEU A 320 -7.59 40.98 -7.80
CA LEU A 320 -6.51 41.82 -7.32
C LEU A 320 -5.22 41.01 -7.41
N GLU A 321 -4.21 41.52 -8.08
CA GLU A 321 -2.93 40.83 -8.22
C GLU A 321 -1.76 41.78 -8.00
N GLU A 322 -0.67 41.28 -7.42
CA GLU A 322 0.60 42.00 -7.34
C GLU A 322 1.28 41.95 -8.72
N SER A 323 0.98 42.94 -9.55
CA SER A 323 1.54 43.08 -10.90
C SER A 323 1.30 44.48 -11.43
N SER A 324 2.11 44.89 -12.41
CA SER A 324 1.86 46.08 -13.21
C SER A 324 0.87 45.86 -14.36
N ILE A 325 0.60 44.60 -14.72
CA ILE A 325 -0.23 44.22 -15.87
C ILE A 325 -1.30 43.23 -15.41
N ALA A 326 -2.54 43.45 -15.86
CA ALA A 326 -3.63 42.51 -15.61
C ALA A 326 -3.37 41.19 -16.34
N THR A 327 -3.50 40.07 -15.63
CA THR A 327 -3.42 38.73 -16.21
C THR A 327 -4.77 38.01 -16.09
N PRO A 328 -5.01 36.95 -16.88
CA PRO A 328 -6.28 36.22 -16.85
C PRO A 328 -6.75 35.83 -15.45
N TYR A 329 -8.07 35.75 -15.27
CA TYR A 329 -8.66 35.41 -13.98
C TYR A 329 -8.35 33.97 -13.60
N GLN A 330 -7.86 33.81 -12.38
CA GLN A 330 -7.73 32.56 -11.64
C GLN A 330 -8.15 32.79 -10.18
N PRO A 331 -8.59 31.77 -9.43
CA PRO A 331 -8.97 31.92 -8.03
C PRO A 331 -7.77 32.20 -7.12
N ASN A 332 -8.05 32.56 -5.86
CA ASN A 332 -7.03 32.57 -4.82
C ASN A 332 -6.65 31.12 -4.47
N LEU A 333 -5.39 30.79 -4.65
CA LEU A 333 -4.89 29.42 -4.48
C LEU A 333 -4.37 29.12 -3.07
N ILE A 334 -4.22 30.12 -2.21
CA ILE A 334 -3.73 29.94 -0.84
C ILE A 334 -4.85 29.98 0.20
N ASP A 335 -6.09 30.25 -0.22
CA ASP A 335 -7.29 30.23 0.61
C ASP A 335 -8.17 29.02 0.25
N TYR A 336 -9.16 28.73 1.10
CA TYR A 336 -10.14 27.69 0.83
C TYR A 336 -10.89 27.99 -0.48
N PRO A 337 -11.10 26.99 -1.37
CA PRO A 337 -10.90 25.55 -1.18
C PRO A 337 -9.57 24.98 -1.72
N TYR A 338 -8.59 25.80 -2.13
CA TYR A 338 -7.48 25.32 -2.98
C TYR A 338 -6.14 25.03 -2.29
N TYR A 339 -5.86 25.66 -1.13
CA TYR A 339 -4.63 25.50 -0.35
C TYR A 339 -3.47 24.82 -1.11
N ILE A 340 -2.81 25.57 -1.99
CA ILE A 340 -1.68 25.09 -2.79
C ILE A 340 -0.35 25.52 -2.16
N GLY A 341 0.67 24.66 -2.25
CA GLY A 341 2.00 25.00 -1.77
C GLY A 341 3.10 24.08 -2.29
N LYS A 342 4.33 24.59 -2.41
CA LYS A 342 5.50 23.78 -2.83
C LYS A 342 6.16 23.01 -1.68
N ASN A 343 5.76 23.30 -0.44
CA ASN A 343 6.36 22.72 0.76
C ASN A 343 5.43 21.67 1.37
N LYS A 344 6.00 20.56 1.86
CA LYS A 344 5.30 19.65 2.78
C LYS A 344 4.82 20.42 4.00
N LEU A 345 3.70 20.02 4.58
CA LEU A 345 3.24 20.62 5.83
C LEU A 345 4.31 20.45 6.92
N GLY A 346 4.61 21.54 7.62
CA GLY A 346 5.39 21.49 8.84
C GLY A 346 4.54 20.94 9.98
N GLU A 347 5.20 20.22 10.88
CA GLU A 347 4.65 19.81 12.16
C GLU A 347 4.28 21.05 12.98
N ASN A 348 3.05 21.08 13.50
CA ASN A 348 2.64 22.13 14.42
C ASN A 348 3.15 21.80 15.83
N ILE A 349 4.08 22.60 16.35
CA ILE A 349 4.67 22.42 17.68
C ILE A 349 4.01 23.29 18.76
N ALA A 350 2.90 23.96 18.45
CA ALA A 350 2.14 24.77 19.41
C ALA A 350 1.56 23.95 20.57
N ASP A 351 1.22 24.62 21.67
CA ASP A 351 0.64 23.97 22.86
C ASP A 351 -0.72 23.36 22.55
N THR A 352 -0.83 22.03 22.68
CA THR A 352 -2.06 21.28 22.38
C THR A 352 -3.13 21.39 23.45
N ARG A 353 -2.80 21.94 24.63
CA ARG A 353 -3.73 22.09 25.77
C ARG A 353 -4.53 23.39 25.68
N ILE A 354 -4.05 24.37 24.92
CA ILE A 354 -4.74 25.63 24.72
C ILE A 354 -5.95 25.42 23.82
N LYS A 355 -7.12 25.84 24.31
CA LYS A 355 -8.37 25.79 23.57
C LYS A 355 -8.56 27.08 22.78
N PHE A 356 -8.83 26.92 21.49
CA PHE A 356 -9.23 28.00 20.61
C PHE A 356 -10.76 27.98 20.38
N PRO A 357 -11.40 29.12 20.07
CA PRO A 357 -10.80 30.44 19.91
C PRO A 357 -10.47 31.12 21.26
N ILE A 358 -9.40 31.90 21.29
CA ILE A 358 -9.11 32.84 22.38
C ILE A 358 -9.75 34.18 22.03
N LYS A 359 -10.48 34.79 22.97
CA LYS A 359 -11.00 36.15 22.86
C LYS A 359 -10.61 36.92 24.12
N THR A 360 -9.88 38.01 23.98
CA THR A 360 -9.36 38.76 25.12
C THR A 360 -9.02 40.19 24.75
N ASN A 361 -9.12 41.10 25.70
CA ASN A 361 -8.61 42.47 25.62
C ASN A 361 -7.34 42.68 26.45
N ASN A 362 -6.80 41.62 27.05
CA ASN A 362 -5.59 41.68 27.85
C ASN A 362 -4.37 41.99 26.96
N TYR A 363 -3.36 42.61 27.58
CA TYR A 363 -2.07 42.84 26.93
C TYR A 363 -1.42 41.54 26.45
N LEU A 364 -1.45 40.50 27.29
CA LEU A 364 -1.05 39.13 26.96
C LEU A 364 -2.25 38.40 26.33
N ILE A 365 -2.09 37.93 25.10
CA ILE A 365 -3.15 37.28 24.32
C ILE A 365 -3.01 35.75 24.39
N TYR A 366 -1.78 35.26 24.29
CA TYR A 366 -1.45 33.84 24.28
C TYR A 366 -0.23 33.61 25.16
N ASP A 367 -0.30 32.57 25.99
CA ASP A 367 0.79 32.08 26.84
C ASP A 367 0.75 30.56 26.78
N GLY A 368 1.65 29.96 25.99
CA GLY A 368 1.62 28.52 25.73
C GLY A 368 2.99 27.87 25.82
N ILE A 369 3.01 26.64 26.31
CA ILE A 369 4.20 25.80 26.41
C ILE A 369 4.19 24.86 25.20
N MET A 370 5.10 25.10 24.27
CA MET A 370 5.22 24.35 23.03
C MET A 370 5.65 22.90 23.28
N LEU A 371 5.37 22.04 22.30
CA LEU A 371 5.76 20.63 22.31
C LEU A 371 7.27 20.42 22.22
N LYS A 372 8.01 21.44 21.75
CA LYS A 372 9.47 21.41 21.56
C LYS A 372 10.07 22.74 21.97
N ASP A 373 11.30 22.68 22.50
CA ASP A 373 12.07 23.86 22.88
C ASP A 373 12.44 24.72 21.66
N LEU A 374 12.55 26.03 21.90
CA LEU A 374 13.21 26.93 20.97
C LEU A 374 14.72 26.74 21.09
N ILE A 375 15.38 26.64 19.94
CA ILE A 375 16.82 26.49 19.85
C ILE A 375 17.41 27.76 19.23
N VAL A 376 18.44 28.32 19.85
CA VAL A 376 19.17 29.48 19.33
C VAL A 376 19.75 29.15 17.94
N GLY A 377 19.60 30.08 16.99
CA GLY A 377 20.04 29.91 15.60
C GLY A 377 19.11 29.03 14.74
N GLN A 378 18.11 28.38 15.33
CA GLN A 378 17.12 27.61 14.58
C GLN A 378 15.97 28.53 14.12
N THR A 379 15.66 28.53 12.83
CA THR A 379 14.52 29.31 12.32
C THR A 379 13.18 28.61 12.56
N TYR A 380 12.18 29.40 12.94
CA TYR A 380 10.79 29.01 13.11
C TYR A 380 9.87 29.97 12.36
N THR A 381 8.68 29.51 12.01
CA THR A 381 7.60 30.33 11.47
C THR A 381 6.35 30.11 12.29
N ILE A 382 5.80 31.19 12.84
CA ILE A 382 4.51 31.21 13.52
C ILE A 382 3.46 31.81 12.60
N THR A 383 2.29 31.18 12.56
CA THR A 383 1.12 31.63 11.84
C THR A 383 -0.06 31.71 12.80
N ILE A 384 -0.79 32.81 12.71
CA ILE A 384 -1.91 33.15 13.57
C ILE A 384 -3.12 33.42 12.70
N LYS A 385 -4.27 32.80 12.95
CA LYS A 385 -5.55 33.32 12.45
C LYS A 385 -6.26 34.03 13.59
N GLY A 386 -6.65 35.28 13.36
CA GLY A 386 -7.26 36.11 14.38
C GLY A 386 -7.36 37.57 14.00
N THR A 387 -8.10 38.34 14.80
CA THR A 387 -8.28 39.78 14.62
C THR A 387 -7.66 40.56 15.77
N LYS A 388 -7.28 41.80 15.49
CA LYS A 388 -6.73 42.75 16.47
C LYS A 388 -7.16 44.16 16.09
N PRO A 389 -7.14 45.12 17.03
CA PRO A 389 -7.35 46.51 16.68
C PRO A 389 -6.28 47.01 15.67
N PRO A 390 -6.60 48.00 14.83
CA PRO A 390 -5.72 48.50 13.76
C PRO A 390 -4.39 49.06 14.28
N THR A 391 -4.42 49.62 15.48
CA THR A 391 -3.26 50.20 16.17
C THR A 391 -2.38 49.17 16.86
N GLN A 392 -2.85 47.92 16.98
CA GLN A 392 -2.16 46.85 17.69
C GLN A 392 -1.30 46.01 16.74
N LYS A 393 -0.30 45.34 17.29
CA LYS A 393 0.53 44.33 16.62
C LYS A 393 0.46 43.03 17.42
N PHE A 394 0.49 41.89 16.73
CA PHE A 394 0.76 40.61 17.38
C PHE A 394 2.28 40.46 17.52
N SER A 395 2.79 40.67 18.73
CA SER A 395 4.22 40.62 19.03
C SER A 395 4.57 39.33 19.73
N VAL A 396 5.54 38.60 19.19
CA VAL A 396 5.88 37.23 19.61
C VAL A 396 7.12 37.26 20.48
N TYR A 397 7.04 36.60 21.64
CA TYR A 397 8.11 36.56 22.64
C TYR A 397 8.38 35.14 23.11
N ASN A 398 9.59 34.87 23.59
CA ASN A 398 9.84 33.75 24.49
C ASN A 398 9.66 34.19 25.95
N SER A 399 8.75 33.51 26.65
CA SER A 399 8.33 33.79 28.03
C SER A 399 8.10 35.28 28.37
N GLY A 400 7.68 36.09 27.40
CA GLY A 400 7.53 37.54 27.58
C GLY A 400 8.83 38.34 27.79
N THR A 401 9.99 37.69 27.72
CA THR A 401 11.30 38.30 27.95
C THR A 401 11.95 38.72 26.63
N TYR A 402 12.16 37.77 25.71
CA TYR A 402 12.87 38.02 24.46
C TYR A 402 11.89 38.23 23.31
N LEU A 403 11.88 39.43 22.73
CA LEU A 403 11.06 39.77 21.55
C LEU A 403 11.66 39.14 20.29
N TYR A 404 10.85 38.39 19.55
CA TYR A 404 11.23 37.84 18.24
C TYR A 404 10.71 38.65 17.06
N GLY A 405 9.70 39.49 17.27
CA GLY A 405 9.20 40.41 16.25
C GLY A 405 7.68 40.53 16.25
N ASN A 406 7.17 41.18 15.21
CA ASN A 406 5.74 41.43 15.01
C ASN A 406 5.26 40.62 13.81
N ALA A 407 4.13 39.91 13.96
CA ALA A 407 3.51 39.21 12.85
C ALA A 407 2.89 40.20 11.85
N GLU A 408 3.09 39.91 10.57
CA GLU A 408 2.55 40.68 9.45
C GLU A 408 1.41 39.92 8.77
N LEU A 409 0.50 40.64 8.13
CA LEU A 409 -0.61 40.02 7.40
C LEU A 409 -0.07 39.20 6.20
N VAL A 410 -0.60 37.99 6.04
CA VAL A 410 -0.33 37.15 4.87
C VAL A 410 -1.09 37.70 3.68
N GLU A 411 -0.37 38.10 2.63
CA GLU A 411 -0.98 38.56 1.37
C GLU A 411 -1.93 37.51 0.81
N GLY A 412 -3.13 37.93 0.42
CA GLY A 412 -4.18 37.04 -0.06
C GLY A 412 -5.11 36.52 1.04
N LEU A 413 -4.87 36.83 2.31
CA LEU A 413 -5.71 36.44 3.45
C LEU A 413 -6.11 37.67 4.28
N THR A 414 -7.26 37.59 4.96
CA THR A 414 -7.91 38.73 5.63
C THR A 414 -7.55 38.89 7.10
N ASP A 415 -7.28 37.77 7.78
CA ASP A 415 -7.16 37.65 9.23
C ASP A 415 -6.06 36.65 9.62
N VAL A 416 -5.10 36.42 8.72
CA VAL A 416 -4.00 35.50 8.94
C VAL A 416 -2.70 36.26 8.95
N TRP A 417 -1.93 36.09 10.02
CA TRP A 417 -0.69 36.79 10.30
C TRP A 417 0.45 35.78 10.39
N THR A 418 1.66 36.18 9.99
CA THR A 418 2.83 35.32 10.02
C THR A 418 4.06 36.08 10.51
N LEU A 419 4.93 35.39 11.24
CA LEU A 419 6.27 35.85 11.58
C LEU A 419 7.24 34.69 11.38
N THR A 420 8.33 34.95 10.66
CA THR A 420 9.48 34.04 10.61
C THR A 420 10.60 34.65 11.45
N PHE A 421 11.11 33.89 12.42
CA PHE A 421 12.11 34.36 13.37
C PHE A 421 13.17 33.29 13.65
N THR A 422 14.37 33.74 14.01
CA THR A 422 15.47 32.89 14.45
C THR A 422 15.88 33.41 15.82
N PRO A 423 15.62 32.68 16.92
CA PRO A 423 16.01 33.14 18.26
C PRO A 423 17.52 33.35 18.34
N GLU A 424 17.93 34.55 18.74
CA GLU A 424 19.31 34.82 19.18
C GLU A 424 19.50 34.47 20.65
N GLN A 425 18.41 34.52 21.41
CA GLN A 425 18.34 34.21 22.83
C GLN A 425 17.03 33.47 23.15
N VAL A 426 17.10 32.60 24.15
CA VAL A 426 15.98 31.83 24.71
C VAL A 426 16.18 31.79 26.23
N LEU A 427 15.11 31.92 27.00
CA LEU A 427 15.12 31.85 28.45
C LEU A 427 15.34 30.40 28.89
N ASN A 428 16.39 30.17 29.70
CA ASN A 428 16.82 28.82 30.06
C ASN A 428 15.79 28.06 30.89
N GLU A 429 15.03 28.75 31.75
CA GLU A 429 14.03 28.13 32.61
C GLU A 429 12.75 27.76 31.85
N GLU A 430 12.45 28.45 30.73
CA GLU A 430 11.23 28.26 29.95
C GLU A 430 11.48 28.35 28.43
N PRO A 431 12.34 27.47 27.86
CA PRO A 431 12.77 27.57 26.46
C PRO A 431 11.68 27.21 25.44
N ASN A 432 10.65 26.49 25.87
CA ASN A 432 9.48 26.12 25.08
C ASN A 432 8.29 27.08 25.28
N LYS A 433 8.39 28.09 26.13
CA LYS A 433 7.28 29.00 26.38
C LYS A 433 7.25 30.12 25.36
N LEU A 434 6.13 30.26 24.67
CA LEU A 434 5.90 31.31 23.68
C LEU A 434 4.69 32.14 24.08
N CYS A 435 4.89 33.45 24.09
CA CYS A 435 3.86 34.43 24.41
C CYS A 435 3.54 35.30 23.20
N ILE A 436 2.27 35.69 23.04
CA ILE A 436 1.86 36.73 22.10
C ILE A 436 1.21 37.86 22.86
N TYR A 437 1.72 39.07 22.63
CA TYR A 437 1.17 40.30 23.17
C TYR A 437 0.51 41.15 22.08
N GLN A 438 -0.49 41.94 22.46
CA GLN A 438 -0.94 43.05 21.64
C GLN A 438 -0.14 44.30 22.02
N ILE A 439 0.62 44.85 21.07
CA ILE A 439 1.44 46.04 21.30
C ILE A 439 0.91 47.23 20.47
N PRO A 440 0.70 48.42 21.09
CA PRO A 440 1.12 48.82 22.45
C PRO A 440 0.07 48.57 23.56
N LYS A 441 0.59 48.31 24.79
CA LYS A 441 -0.20 47.96 25.99
C LYS A 441 -1.30 48.97 26.32
N VAL A 442 -1.01 50.26 26.22
CA VAL A 442 -1.92 51.34 26.64
C VAL A 442 -3.19 51.43 25.80
N THR A 443 -3.17 50.93 24.57
CA THR A 443 -4.32 50.91 23.66
C THR A 443 -4.83 49.49 23.42
N SER A 444 -4.57 48.56 24.36
CA SER A 444 -5.05 47.18 24.25
C SER A 444 -6.56 47.17 24.01
N GLY A 445 -7.00 46.36 23.06
CA GLY A 445 -8.39 46.21 22.68
C GLY A 445 -8.73 44.77 22.40
N MET A 446 -9.93 44.53 21.88
CA MET A 446 -10.40 43.17 21.63
C MET A 446 -9.54 42.47 20.56
N CYS A 447 -8.92 41.36 20.94
CA CYS A 447 -8.20 40.45 20.05
C CYS A 447 -8.89 39.09 20.02
N THR A 448 -8.84 38.44 18.86
CA THR A 448 -9.20 37.03 18.70
C THR A 448 -8.02 36.24 18.19
N LEU A 449 -7.91 34.98 18.61
CA LEU A 449 -7.08 33.96 17.98
C LEU A 449 -7.97 32.75 17.72
N ASP A 450 -8.27 32.47 16.46
CA ASP A 450 -9.09 31.32 16.05
C ASP A 450 -8.27 30.04 16.00
N TRP A 451 -7.00 30.15 15.63
CA TRP A 451 -6.00 29.10 15.74
C TRP A 451 -4.59 29.69 15.61
N LEU A 452 -3.62 28.89 16.03
CA LEU A 452 -2.20 29.21 15.89
C LEU A 452 -1.42 27.96 15.49
N LYS A 453 -0.43 28.15 14.62
CA LYS A 453 0.47 27.12 14.14
C LYS A 453 1.92 27.60 14.28
N ILE A 454 2.79 26.80 14.87
CA ILE A 454 4.23 27.07 14.94
C ILE A 454 4.96 25.94 14.25
N GLU A 455 5.82 26.27 13.31
CA GLU A 455 6.53 25.31 12.46
C GLU A 455 8.03 25.59 12.50
N LYS A 456 8.84 24.54 12.49
CA LYS A 456 10.28 24.67 12.26
C LYS A 456 10.52 25.03 10.79
N GLY A 457 11.35 26.04 10.54
CA GLY A 457 11.77 26.47 9.20
C GLY A 457 11.26 27.85 8.77
N LYS A 458 11.60 28.22 7.54
CA LYS A 458 11.42 29.57 6.97
C LYS A 458 10.08 29.80 6.26
N LYS A 459 9.26 28.75 6.11
CA LYS A 459 8.06 28.78 5.26
C LYS A 459 6.86 28.32 6.08
N ARG A 460 5.86 29.20 6.16
CA ARG A 460 4.52 28.87 6.61
C ARG A 460 3.90 27.81 5.70
N THR A 461 3.10 26.93 6.28
CA THR A 461 2.18 26.07 5.55
C THR A 461 0.74 26.27 6.05
N PRO A 462 -0.30 25.93 5.26
CA PRO A 462 -1.68 26.08 5.71
C PRO A 462 -1.97 25.26 6.97
N ASN A 463 -2.93 25.72 7.77
CA ASN A 463 -3.40 25.01 8.95
C ASN A 463 -4.45 23.97 8.57
N ILE A 464 -4.02 22.95 7.84
CA ILE A 464 -4.78 21.75 7.49
C ILE A 464 -4.05 20.53 8.04
N LYS A 465 -4.76 19.42 8.24
CA LYS A 465 -4.17 18.18 8.78
C LYS A 465 -3.13 17.60 7.81
N GLU A 466 -3.48 17.61 6.53
CA GLU A 466 -2.68 17.06 5.43
C GLU A 466 -3.13 17.66 4.10
N TYR A 467 -2.23 17.64 3.12
CA TYR A 467 -2.62 17.83 1.73
C TYR A 467 -3.19 16.52 1.19
N LYS A 468 -4.26 16.61 0.41
CA LYS A 468 -4.86 15.44 -0.23
C LYS A 468 -4.05 14.94 -1.42
N TYR A 469 -3.42 15.86 -2.16
CA TYR A 469 -2.73 15.57 -3.41
C TYR A 469 -1.28 16.08 -3.40
N ARG A 470 -0.42 15.34 -4.10
CA ARG A 470 0.98 15.69 -4.40
C ARG A 470 1.17 15.71 -5.91
N GLY A 471 1.61 16.86 -6.42
CA GLY A 471 1.92 17.10 -7.82
C GLY A 471 3.42 17.00 -8.08
N ILE A 472 3.79 16.44 -9.24
CA ILE A 472 5.16 16.39 -9.74
C ILE A 472 5.22 17.09 -11.10
N SER A 473 6.25 17.92 -11.33
CA SER A 473 6.52 18.53 -12.63
C SER A 473 8.01 18.52 -12.95
N ILE A 474 8.35 18.47 -14.23
CA ILE A 474 9.71 18.74 -14.73
C ILE A 474 10.01 20.25 -14.84
N ARG A 475 9.00 21.11 -14.64
CA ARG A 475 9.11 22.57 -14.76
C ARG A 475 8.90 23.23 -13.40
N ASP A 476 9.72 24.22 -13.07
CA ASP A 476 9.42 25.11 -11.95
C ASP A 476 8.31 26.08 -12.38
N SER A 477 7.10 25.84 -11.88
CA SER A 477 5.93 26.60 -12.26
C SER A 477 5.03 26.83 -11.07
N ASN A 478 4.29 27.95 -11.10
CA ASN A 478 3.20 28.20 -10.16
C ASN A 478 1.83 27.81 -10.74
N ASN A 479 1.80 27.36 -12.01
CA ASN A 479 0.57 26.91 -12.67
C ASN A 479 0.26 25.47 -12.25
N PRO A 480 -0.85 25.18 -11.55
CA PRO A 480 -1.21 23.84 -11.11
C PRO A 480 -1.41 22.85 -12.26
N LYS A 481 -1.73 23.32 -13.47
CA LYS A 481 -1.92 22.48 -14.67
C LYS A 481 -0.60 21.94 -15.24
N ASN A 482 0.55 22.44 -14.80
CA ASN A 482 1.87 21.94 -15.20
C ASN A 482 2.34 20.74 -14.36
N TYR A 483 1.55 20.32 -13.37
CA TYR A 483 1.87 19.21 -12.48
C TYR A 483 0.98 18.01 -12.79
N VAL A 484 1.56 16.82 -12.73
CA VAL A 484 0.82 15.55 -12.68
C VAL A 484 0.52 15.26 -11.21
N TRP A 485 -0.76 15.15 -10.87
CA TRP A 485 -1.23 15.03 -9.50
C TRP A 485 -1.61 13.60 -9.14
N ASP A 486 -1.21 13.16 -7.96
CA ASP A 486 -1.63 11.90 -7.34
C ASP A 486 -2.01 12.15 -5.88
N LEU A 487 -2.61 11.17 -5.21
CA LEU A 487 -2.85 11.22 -3.77
C LEU A 487 -1.51 11.38 -3.02
N ALA A 488 -1.49 12.27 -2.04
CA ALA A 488 -0.31 12.43 -1.21
C ALA A 488 -0.09 11.14 -0.39
N PRO A 489 1.14 10.60 -0.29
CA PRO A 489 1.42 9.39 0.46
C PRO A 489 0.89 9.44 1.90
N LYS A 490 1.08 10.57 2.59
CA LYS A 490 0.55 10.80 3.93
C LYS A 490 -0.99 10.70 3.99
N TYR A 491 -1.69 11.25 3.00
CA TYR A 491 -3.15 11.15 2.90
C TYR A 491 -3.60 9.70 2.72
N VAL A 492 -2.87 8.93 1.92
CA VAL A 492 -3.11 7.50 1.72
C VAL A 492 -2.92 6.74 3.04
N GLU A 493 -1.80 6.97 3.74
CA GLU A 493 -1.47 6.35 5.03
C GLU A 493 -2.52 6.68 6.13
N GLU A 494 -3.01 7.92 6.20
CA GLU A 494 -3.97 8.34 7.23
C GLU A 494 -5.44 7.97 6.92
N ASN A 495 -5.80 7.70 5.65
CA ASN A 495 -7.20 7.55 5.23
C ASN A 495 -7.56 6.22 4.55
N LEU A 496 -6.58 5.44 4.07
CA LEU A 496 -6.84 4.04 3.74
C LEU A 496 -7.13 3.26 5.04
N ALA A 497 -7.74 2.07 4.92
CA ALA A 497 -8.18 1.27 6.07
C ALA A 497 -7.06 1.09 7.11
N THR A 498 -7.07 1.95 8.12
CA THR A 498 -6.20 1.87 9.27
C THR A 498 -6.60 0.65 10.10
N ASP A 499 -5.64 0.11 10.86
CA ASP A 499 -5.86 -1.05 11.74
C ASP A 499 -7.12 -0.91 12.60
N ASP A 500 -7.50 0.30 12.98
CA ASP A 500 -8.73 0.60 13.73
C ASP A 500 -10.02 0.20 13.00
N LYS A 501 -10.14 0.47 11.70
CA LYS A 501 -11.31 0.05 10.89
C LYS A 501 -11.32 -1.46 10.70
N LEU A 502 -10.14 -2.06 10.52
CA LEU A 502 -10.00 -3.51 10.42
C LEU A 502 -10.40 -4.19 11.75
N ASN A 503 -9.99 -3.61 12.87
CA ASN A 503 -10.36 -4.04 14.22
C ASN A 503 -11.86 -3.90 14.47
N GLN A 504 -12.48 -2.79 14.04
CA GLN A 504 -13.93 -2.60 14.17
C GLN A 504 -14.72 -3.61 13.32
N ILE A 505 -14.30 -3.87 12.09
CA ILE A 505 -14.91 -4.88 11.22
C ILE A 505 -14.74 -6.27 11.84
N THR A 506 -13.55 -6.59 12.34
CA THR A 506 -13.26 -7.86 13.01
C THR A 506 -14.13 -8.04 14.26
N ASN A 507 -14.24 -7.01 15.10
CA ASN A 507 -15.08 -7.04 16.30
C ASN A 507 -16.56 -7.20 15.97
N ASN A 508 -17.05 -6.52 14.93
CA ASN A 508 -18.43 -6.67 14.48
C ASN A 508 -18.71 -8.06 13.90
N ALA A 509 -17.76 -8.63 13.14
CA ALA A 509 -17.84 -9.98 12.61
C ALA A 509 -17.83 -11.03 13.74
N ASN A 510 -16.98 -10.84 14.74
CA ASN A 510 -16.95 -11.68 15.94
C ASN A 510 -18.28 -11.59 16.69
N LYS A 511 -18.79 -10.38 16.96
CA LYS A 511 -20.08 -10.19 17.64
C LYS A 511 -21.25 -10.82 16.87
N TYR A 512 -21.26 -10.73 15.55
CA TYR A 512 -22.28 -11.41 14.73
C TYR A 512 -22.18 -12.93 14.86
N THR A 513 -20.96 -13.46 14.81
CA THR A 513 -20.68 -14.90 14.95
C THR A 513 -21.08 -15.40 16.34
N ASP A 514 -20.70 -14.69 17.40
CA ASP A 514 -21.02 -15.02 18.80
C ASP A 514 -22.53 -15.02 19.03
N ASN A 515 -23.25 -14.00 18.51
CA ASN A 515 -24.71 -13.95 18.60
C ASN A 515 -25.35 -15.14 17.86
N LYS A 516 -24.84 -15.50 16.67
CA LYS A 516 -25.34 -16.67 15.93
C LYS A 516 -25.06 -17.98 16.65
N VAL A 517 -23.90 -18.11 17.29
CA VAL A 517 -23.57 -19.27 18.13
C VAL A 517 -24.49 -19.33 19.34
N ALA A 518 -24.77 -18.21 20.02
CA ALA A 518 -25.69 -18.14 21.15
C ALA A 518 -27.13 -18.49 20.76
N ASP A 519 -27.63 -17.98 19.62
CA ASP A 519 -28.93 -18.34 19.07
C ASP A 519 -29.03 -19.84 18.78
N THR A 520 -27.96 -20.39 18.16
CA THR A 520 -27.88 -21.81 17.83
C THR A 520 -27.87 -22.67 19.10
N ASN A 521 -27.09 -22.29 20.12
CA ASN A 521 -27.05 -22.97 21.41
C ASN A 521 -28.40 -22.93 22.13
N THR A 522 -29.11 -21.80 22.06
CA THR A 522 -30.46 -21.67 22.62
C THR A 522 -31.44 -22.61 21.92
N ASN A 523 -31.36 -22.71 20.59
CA ASN A 523 -32.20 -23.64 19.82
C ASN A 523 -31.87 -25.11 20.12
N ILE A 524 -30.59 -25.46 20.21
CA ILE A 524 -30.14 -26.81 20.60
C ILE A 524 -30.69 -27.17 21.99
N THR A 525 -30.61 -26.25 22.95
CA THR A 525 -31.13 -26.46 24.31
C THR A 525 -32.63 -26.73 24.29
N LYS A 526 -33.42 -25.91 23.56
CA LYS A 526 -34.88 -26.13 23.43
C LYS A 526 -35.21 -27.48 22.78
N ILE A 527 -34.44 -27.92 21.80
CA ILE A 527 -34.60 -29.23 21.16
C ILE A 527 -34.31 -30.34 22.17
N ALA A 528 -33.23 -30.21 22.96
CA ALA A 528 -32.86 -31.17 24.00
C ALA A 528 -33.94 -31.30 25.07
N ASP A 529 -34.50 -30.18 25.55
CA ASP A 529 -35.60 -30.16 26.53
C ASP A 529 -36.86 -30.84 25.98
N SER A 530 -37.24 -30.53 24.74
CA SER A 530 -38.38 -31.15 24.06
C SER A 530 -38.20 -32.66 23.90
N LEU A 531 -37.00 -33.11 23.53
CA LEU A 531 -36.69 -34.52 23.39
C LEU A 531 -36.76 -35.25 24.74
N THR A 532 -36.23 -34.62 25.80
CA THR A 532 -36.27 -35.16 27.17
C THR A 532 -37.72 -35.37 27.62
N ASN A 533 -38.57 -34.35 27.47
CA ASN A 533 -40.00 -34.45 27.81
C ASN A 533 -40.71 -35.59 27.04
N LYS A 534 -40.37 -35.78 25.77
CA LYS A 534 -40.95 -36.85 24.95
C LYS A 534 -40.48 -38.24 25.39
N ILE A 535 -39.21 -38.38 25.76
CA ILE A 535 -38.66 -39.61 26.33
C ILE A 535 -39.39 -39.95 27.64
N ASP A 536 -39.56 -38.98 28.54
CA ASP A 536 -40.26 -39.18 29.81
C ASP A 536 -41.72 -39.58 29.59
N THR A 537 -42.41 -38.93 28.65
CA THR A 537 -43.78 -39.29 28.27
C THR A 537 -43.88 -40.73 27.76
N ASN A 538 -42.96 -41.12 26.86
CA ASN A 538 -42.93 -42.48 26.32
C ASN A 538 -42.62 -43.53 27.39
N LYS A 539 -41.75 -43.19 28.35
CA LYS A 539 -41.44 -44.06 29.49
C LYS A 539 -42.69 -44.36 30.33
N ILE A 540 -43.46 -43.32 30.67
CA ILE A 540 -44.74 -43.47 31.41
C ILE A 540 -45.73 -44.35 30.64
N ILE A 541 -45.86 -44.17 29.32
CA ILE A 541 -46.74 -44.99 28.48
C ILE A 541 -46.30 -46.47 28.49
N ALA A 542 -45.00 -46.73 28.40
CA ALA A 542 -44.46 -48.09 28.42
C ALA A 542 -44.66 -48.78 29.78
N GLU A 543 -44.46 -48.07 30.88
CA GLU A 543 -44.75 -48.56 32.24
C GLU A 543 -46.23 -48.95 32.36
N LYS A 544 -47.14 -48.07 31.95
CA LYS A 544 -48.59 -48.34 31.96
C LYS A 544 -48.99 -49.57 31.12
N TYR A 545 -48.43 -49.71 29.92
CA TYR A 545 -48.71 -50.87 29.06
C TYR A 545 -48.28 -52.19 29.72
N THR A 546 -47.16 -52.16 30.45
CA THR A 546 -46.65 -53.32 31.18
C THR A 546 -47.60 -53.73 32.31
N ASP A 547 -48.11 -52.76 33.07
CA ASP A 547 -49.09 -52.98 34.13
C ASP A 547 -50.41 -53.55 33.60
N ASP A 548 -50.93 -53.00 32.50
CA ASP A 548 -52.16 -53.48 31.85
C ASP A 548 -52.01 -54.94 31.40
N LYS A 549 -50.87 -55.31 30.82
CA LYS A 549 -50.59 -56.70 30.41
C LYS A 549 -50.43 -57.66 31.59
N PHE A 550 -49.85 -57.21 32.69
CA PHE A 550 -49.78 -57.99 33.92
C PHE A 550 -51.20 -58.29 34.46
N LEU A 551 -52.10 -57.31 34.42
CA LEU A 551 -53.49 -57.47 34.85
C LEU A 551 -54.26 -58.45 33.96
N GLU A 552 -54.09 -58.37 32.63
CA GLU A 552 -54.70 -59.27 31.66
C GLU A 552 -54.28 -60.74 31.90
N SER A 553 -53.00 -60.96 32.23
CA SER A 553 -52.47 -62.32 32.52
C SER A 553 -53.12 -62.98 33.76
N LYS A 554 -53.49 -62.20 34.78
CA LYS A 554 -54.20 -62.70 35.97
C LYS A 554 -55.63 -63.16 35.64
N TYR A 555 -56.28 -62.53 34.68
CA TYR A 555 -57.65 -62.85 34.29
C TYR A 555 -57.76 -64.25 33.66
N TYR A 556 -56.78 -64.63 32.84
CA TYR A 556 -56.74 -65.94 32.16
C TYR A 556 -56.45 -67.13 33.09
N ALA A 557 -55.81 -66.91 34.25
CA ALA A 557 -55.45 -67.98 35.20
C ALA A 557 -56.64 -68.54 36.03
N SER A 558 -57.86 -68.04 35.85
CA SER A 558 -59.04 -68.37 36.68
C SER A 558 -59.89 -69.58 36.22
N ARG A 559 -59.54 -70.27 35.12
CA ARG A 559 -60.23 -71.50 34.68
C ARG A 559 -59.56 -72.76 35.26
N ASN A 560 -60.11 -73.34 36.33
CA ASN A 560 -59.60 -74.58 36.93
C ASN A 560 -60.55 -75.78 36.72
N ASN A 561 -60.04 -76.85 36.12
CA ASN A 561 -60.70 -78.16 36.00
C ASN A 561 -60.01 -79.12 37.00
N ARG A 562 -60.70 -79.66 38.00
CA ARG A 562 -60.12 -80.62 38.97
C ARG A 562 -60.89 -81.95 38.97
N SER A 563 -60.19 -83.07 38.83
CA SER A 563 -60.74 -84.41 39.04
C SER A 563 -60.67 -84.81 40.52
N ILE A 564 -61.73 -85.39 41.08
CA ILE A 564 -61.82 -85.77 42.49
C ILE A 564 -61.66 -87.29 42.63
N LYS A 565 -60.66 -87.74 43.42
CA LYS A 565 -60.45 -89.15 43.80
C LYS A 565 -60.63 -89.33 45.30
N GLY A 566 -61.57 -90.19 45.71
CA GLY A 566 -61.85 -90.53 47.11
C GLY A 566 -63.02 -91.52 47.20
N SER A 567 -63.06 -92.37 48.23
CA SER A 567 -64.02 -93.48 48.38
C SER A 567 -65.36 -93.11 49.04
N ASN A 568 -65.49 -91.89 49.55
CA ASN A 568 -66.71 -91.45 50.23
C ASN A 568 -67.74 -90.92 49.23
N ASN A 569 -68.95 -91.49 49.28
CA ASN A 569 -70.07 -91.16 48.40
C ASN A 569 -71.23 -90.48 49.16
N ASN A 570 -71.04 -90.13 50.43
CA ASN A 570 -72.06 -89.50 51.24
C ASN A 570 -72.28 -88.06 50.81
N GLN A 571 -73.55 -87.67 50.70
CA GLN A 571 -73.93 -86.30 50.38
C GLN A 571 -73.33 -85.31 51.39
N PHE A 572 -73.05 -84.10 50.92
CA PHE A 572 -72.42 -83.00 51.68
C PHE A 572 -70.95 -83.21 52.05
N THR A 573 -70.35 -84.34 51.68
CA THR A 573 -68.89 -84.51 51.82
C THR A 573 -68.15 -83.49 50.95
N MET A 574 -67.20 -82.76 51.54
CA MET A 574 -66.35 -81.83 50.81
C MET A 574 -65.42 -82.57 49.84
N ILE A 575 -65.44 -82.13 48.59
CA ILE A 575 -64.61 -82.63 47.49
C ILE A 575 -63.70 -81.57 46.89
N GLY A 576 -63.90 -80.30 47.25
CA GLY A 576 -63.02 -79.19 46.90
C GLY A 576 -63.35 -77.95 47.70
N ARG A 577 -62.49 -76.93 47.60
CA ARG A 577 -62.73 -75.62 48.19
C ARG A 577 -62.32 -74.54 47.20
N LEU A 578 -63.16 -73.52 47.07
CA LEU A 578 -62.90 -72.32 46.29
C LEU A 578 -62.09 -71.33 47.12
N PRO A 579 -61.18 -70.56 46.50
CA PRO A 579 -60.57 -69.41 47.16
C PRO A 579 -61.64 -68.34 47.45
N ASP A 580 -61.44 -67.52 48.50
CA ASP A 580 -62.46 -66.60 49.03
C ASP A 580 -63.06 -65.63 47.99
N TRP A 581 -62.24 -65.22 47.01
CA TRP A 581 -62.67 -64.32 45.94
C TRP A 581 -63.55 -65.01 44.89
N ALA A 582 -63.61 -66.34 44.85
CA ALA A 582 -64.40 -67.10 43.89
C ALA A 582 -65.66 -67.72 44.50
N ILE A 583 -66.01 -67.38 45.75
CA ILE A 583 -67.18 -67.96 46.42
C ILE A 583 -68.45 -67.24 45.92
N PRO A 584 -69.38 -67.94 45.25
CA PRO A 584 -70.61 -67.31 44.78
C PRO A 584 -71.49 -66.88 45.97
N SER A 585 -72.31 -65.85 45.77
CA SER A 585 -73.19 -65.33 46.83
C SER A 585 -74.22 -66.36 47.31
N HIS A 586 -74.69 -67.21 46.41
CA HIS A 586 -75.66 -68.27 46.70
C HIS A 586 -75.12 -69.65 46.36
N LYS A 587 -75.65 -70.67 47.05
CA LYS A 587 -75.41 -72.06 46.71
C LYS A 587 -75.85 -72.33 45.27
N GLN A 588 -75.06 -73.10 44.54
CA GLN A 588 -75.42 -73.57 43.20
C GLN A 588 -75.36 -75.09 43.13
N TYR A 589 -76.43 -75.67 42.60
CA TYR A 589 -76.53 -77.09 42.27
C TYR A 589 -76.05 -77.32 40.84
N ASN A 590 -75.14 -78.28 40.65
CA ASN A 590 -74.57 -78.57 39.33
C ASN A 590 -74.60 -80.07 39.04
N SER A 591 -74.97 -80.43 37.81
CA SER A 591 -74.94 -81.82 37.38
C SER A 591 -73.51 -82.31 37.13
N CYS A 592 -73.24 -83.55 37.48
CA CYS A 592 -72.04 -84.27 37.09
C CYS A 592 -72.36 -85.71 36.68
N MET A 593 -71.47 -86.30 35.89
CA MET A 593 -71.48 -87.72 35.62
C MET A 593 -70.60 -88.44 36.63
N ILE A 594 -71.08 -89.57 37.14
CA ILE A 594 -70.30 -90.48 37.98
C ILE A 594 -70.05 -91.79 37.24
N ARG A 595 -68.89 -92.40 37.47
CA ARG A 595 -68.61 -93.77 37.02
C ARG A 595 -69.19 -94.75 38.03
N THR A 596 -70.01 -95.69 37.55
CA THR A 596 -70.52 -96.82 38.34
C THR A 596 -69.96 -98.13 37.79
N LYS A 597 -70.33 -99.27 38.40
CA LYS A 597 -69.90 -100.60 37.93
C LYS A 597 -70.47 -100.92 36.53
N ASN A 598 -71.69 -100.45 36.24
CA ASN A 598 -72.45 -100.81 35.03
C ASN A 598 -72.39 -99.73 33.93
N GLY A 599 -71.67 -98.63 34.14
CA GLY A 599 -71.58 -97.54 33.16
C GLY A 599 -71.34 -96.19 33.82
N MET A 600 -72.04 -95.16 33.32
CA MET A 600 -72.04 -93.82 33.91
C MET A 600 -73.47 -93.45 34.31
N GLU A 601 -73.61 -92.76 35.44
CA GLU A 601 -74.89 -92.27 35.94
C GLU A 601 -74.85 -90.76 36.17
N ASN A 602 -76.01 -90.11 36.07
CA ASN A 602 -76.16 -88.71 36.44
C ASN A 602 -76.17 -88.57 37.96
N ALA A 603 -75.43 -87.59 38.44
CA ALA A 603 -75.40 -87.18 39.82
C ALA A 603 -75.24 -85.66 39.89
N SER A 604 -75.02 -85.10 41.07
CA SER A 604 -74.74 -83.68 41.22
C SER A 604 -73.64 -83.36 42.21
N PHE A 605 -73.07 -82.18 42.09
CA PHE A 605 -72.23 -81.58 43.11
C PHE A 605 -72.72 -80.16 43.37
N ASP A 606 -72.58 -79.73 44.60
CA ASP A 606 -73.04 -78.43 45.05
C ASP A 606 -71.84 -77.54 45.33
N ILE A 607 -71.86 -76.32 44.78
CA ILE A 607 -70.98 -75.25 45.23
C ILE A 607 -71.70 -74.53 46.37
N GLN A 608 -71.11 -74.58 47.55
CA GLN A 608 -71.61 -73.91 48.74
C GLN A 608 -71.13 -72.45 48.70
N GLY A 609 -72.05 -71.55 48.34
CA GLY A 609 -71.79 -70.12 48.31
C GLY A 609 -71.67 -69.52 49.71
N ARG A 610 -71.75 -68.18 49.80
CA ARG A 610 -71.74 -67.45 51.09
C ARG A 610 -72.91 -67.80 52.02
N LYS A 611 -73.97 -68.41 51.48
CA LYS A 611 -75.08 -69.02 52.23
C LYS A 611 -75.10 -70.53 51.95
N PRO A 612 -74.35 -71.35 52.71
CA PRO A 612 -74.18 -72.78 52.44
C PRO A 612 -75.36 -73.60 52.98
N SER A 613 -75.43 -74.88 52.60
CA SER A 613 -76.39 -75.83 53.16
C SER A 613 -76.07 -76.11 54.63
N ALA A 614 -77.10 -76.43 55.44
CA ALA A 614 -76.89 -76.88 56.81
C ALA A 614 -75.89 -78.06 56.83
N ASN A 615 -74.86 -77.98 57.68
CA ASN A 615 -73.74 -78.92 57.80
C ASN A 615 -72.70 -78.89 56.66
N THR A 616 -72.55 -77.77 55.95
CA THR A 616 -71.45 -77.55 54.98
C THR A 616 -70.79 -76.19 55.17
N ASP A 617 -69.52 -76.07 54.80
CA ASP A 617 -68.74 -74.84 54.96
C ASP A 617 -68.85 -73.91 53.74
N ILE A 618 -68.77 -72.60 53.99
CA ILE A 618 -68.71 -71.56 52.95
C ILE A 618 -67.54 -71.81 52.00
N GLY A 619 -67.80 -71.69 50.70
CA GLY A 619 -66.82 -71.82 49.63
C GLY A 619 -66.44 -73.26 49.30
N THR A 620 -67.09 -74.26 49.90
CA THR A 620 -66.78 -75.67 49.60
C THR A 620 -67.53 -76.17 48.38
N ILE A 621 -66.91 -77.09 47.66
CA ILE A 621 -67.56 -77.91 46.64
C ILE A 621 -67.83 -79.25 47.31
N THR A 622 -69.08 -79.69 47.27
CA THR A 622 -69.55 -80.84 48.04
C THR A 622 -70.30 -81.83 47.16
N ILE A 623 -70.31 -83.09 47.57
CA ILE A 623 -71.09 -84.14 46.92
C ILE A 623 -72.59 -83.82 47.05
N GLY A 624 -73.29 -83.81 45.91
CA GLY A 624 -74.73 -83.63 45.85
C GLY A 624 -75.47 -84.96 45.79
N LEU A 625 -76.57 -85.00 45.05
CA LEU A 625 -77.45 -86.17 44.95
C LEU A 625 -76.91 -87.19 43.94
N GLY A 626 -77.26 -88.47 44.14
CA GLY A 626 -77.01 -89.53 43.16
C GLY A 626 -75.64 -90.22 43.22
N TRP A 627 -74.83 -89.99 44.26
CA TRP A 627 -73.46 -90.53 44.32
C TRP A 627 -73.32 -91.96 44.84
N ARG A 628 -74.40 -92.56 45.35
CA ARG A 628 -74.36 -93.82 46.11
C ARG A 628 -73.65 -94.96 45.35
N ASN A 629 -73.85 -95.06 44.04
CA ASN A 629 -73.31 -96.13 43.19
C ASN A 629 -71.94 -95.81 42.56
N ARG A 630 -71.32 -94.66 42.87
CA ARG A 630 -70.05 -94.26 42.25
C ARG A 630 -68.93 -95.20 42.67
N THR A 631 -68.19 -95.72 41.70
CA THR A 631 -67.08 -96.66 41.92
C THR A 631 -65.70 -96.05 41.75
N SER A 632 -65.54 -95.00 40.94
CA SER A 632 -64.20 -94.40 40.73
C SER A 632 -64.21 -92.87 40.62
N TRP A 633 -64.65 -92.33 39.48
CA TRP A 633 -64.55 -90.91 39.19
C TRP A 633 -65.92 -90.24 39.12
N ALA A 634 -65.90 -88.92 39.34
CA ALA A 634 -66.99 -88.02 39.00
C ALA A 634 -66.41 -86.89 38.14
N SER A 635 -67.14 -86.49 37.12
CA SER A 635 -66.76 -85.40 36.23
C SER A 635 -67.96 -84.50 36.01
N GLY A 636 -67.80 -83.24 36.31
CA GLY A 636 -68.81 -82.22 36.14
C GLY A 636 -68.16 -80.91 35.77
N TYR A 637 -68.91 -80.10 35.06
CA TYR A 637 -68.54 -78.74 34.75
C TYR A 637 -69.62 -77.82 35.28
N CYS A 638 -69.21 -76.64 35.73
CA CYS A 638 -70.14 -75.58 36.06
C CYS A 638 -69.58 -74.25 35.59
N VAL A 639 -70.49 -73.38 35.19
CA VAL A 639 -70.26 -71.94 35.18
C VAL A 639 -71.03 -71.41 36.37
N TYR A 640 -70.35 -70.63 37.19
CA TYR A 640 -70.96 -69.89 38.26
C TYR A 640 -70.52 -68.44 38.16
N ARG A 641 -71.37 -67.55 38.65
CA ARG A 641 -71.08 -66.13 38.71
C ARG A 641 -70.57 -65.81 40.10
N VAL A 642 -69.47 -65.08 40.15
CA VAL A 642 -68.96 -64.48 41.38
C VAL A 642 -69.47 -63.04 41.35
N ASP A 643 -70.38 -62.72 42.28
CA ASP A 643 -70.94 -61.38 42.46
C ASP A 643 -70.28 -60.68 43.64
#